data_AF-A0A8J7CEA0-F1
#
_entry.id   AF-A0A8J7CEA0-F1
#
_cell.length_a   1.000
_cell.length_b   1.000
_cell.length_c   1.000
_cell.angle_alpha   90.00
_cell.angle_beta   90.00
_cell.angle_gamma   90.00
#
_symmetry.space_group_name_H-M   'P 1'
#
loop_
_entity.id
_entity.type
_entity.pdbx_description
1 polymer ?
#
loop_
_entity_poly.entity_id
_entity_poly.type
_entity_poly.pdbx_seq_one_letter_code
_entity_poly.pdbx_strand_id
1 'polypeptide(L)'
;MKTMSRISERCTQRKLCPSAVRLVLLLWFVSFPAASLANVAPVVDSLTASTTAIAPGEVVFLQVDAHDPDCPDVCTTGCGTYIRSDATSWTADGGTFENTDLGVDGSPYTSTTDWRAPMTEGLYTISIYLPDSGGFVCGGRESTTQDIQIQVTLNPNSPPVIESLTAQPVAMYPGETSNLTCTATDPENDPLTYVWSADSGTLTPGVNGAAVFTADTPGIVPVTCSVNDTSGAPASANVNLSVIGAQAEKWMEQGLEQPQRVAADATGSLFVVDGAGSIVVLNLFDGQVLYRIPAAGLIGLDVDWNGNLLVGLESGAQVWDRAGRPMLTLQAAGSDVIDVAVDHANRRYGVLDRRSSKVKVYDEFGSEVAAFGSNGDGADQCRTPLALATTSAGGYWTDTHWVVGDTGHGLIKIFNGAGAMISSFGGSGGGVGEFINLAGLDVGPDDLIYASDSFQSWVQSFNPDGTIRETFGSYGAGLGQFETPAGLVVADGYDRLVVASVNSSRLQVFATTSNPVIQGPLPAPVLEPASLTFPMQELGSTSNPIGAVLRNDGGAPFGIAQVSITGDFSQTNGCDDFVDPAGSCTFQVLFAPTGTGELTGELRVETSAREGTVVAALAGTGVQSPSLTLTPQSLYFQDQTVGTTSVPQFVTVTNLGPGDLAIHGIDTAAPYLQSNDCPATMPEGTWCTVQVRFAPDTVGDTFPGNLTVDSTGLNGPHTVALDGSSVLAGIDVADIRIIEGDADPVQVGFDVTLEAASSTAITVDYATADDTAVAGQDYDAVSGTLLFAPGETLKIISVSILPDLILEPDEETFDLTLINPTGAVLGDSHAVGVIEDNEVCAGPNLLVNPGAEQFNEGSGIPGWTEVSGFDWQSVAGLPDPFEGERFFSPGTTAAAELEQMVDLSAFADLILAGGQKFEFEGYVRSGDEIPADGARIVVEYLHAVTGLVLDSYDSGEFTDITGWSRLHDIREAPIDTGWIRVRLLATRYTGEGNDAWFDGLVLRSHRAAVLVVDDNTDYEGDPGATFGLPFAIRLSCAYGEAVSLDFSTVAGTATENLDYAYAGGSTGIPSGSTGSDVPVTIYGDGEDEPHETFFLNLANTLPQKVVLQDGSGLGTITNDDFCPETPSYWLKHDWLWPVYSLAIGGVTYDQQGITSLLSYKGNDVASEVAREQAAAKLNLAQGSPPSIRPIVVEADEFLTLHPPGSDPQGADATWGLRILADLTSYNKSKCQSGSSAERSTVDEQPTTQNLQSR
;
A
#
# COMPACT_ATOMS: atom_id res chain seq x y z
N MET A 1 -56.84 44.70 -28.37
CA MET A 1 -56.05 45.74 -29.06
C MET A 1 -54.74 45.93 -28.31
N LYS A 2 -53.65 46.04 -29.08
CA LYS A 2 -52.31 46.42 -28.67
C LYS A 2 -52.31 47.48 -27.56
N THR A 3 -51.51 47.20 -26.54
CA THR A 3 -50.45 48.08 -26.03
C THR A 3 -50.61 49.56 -26.40
N MET A 4 -51.18 50.33 -25.49
CA MET A 4 -50.81 51.73 -25.31
C MET A 4 -50.81 52.04 -23.81
N SER A 5 -49.61 52.00 -23.25
CA SER A 5 -49.26 52.63 -21.98
C SER A 5 -49.57 54.13 -22.01
N ARG A 6 -49.65 54.70 -20.80
CA ARG A 6 -49.76 56.14 -20.44
C ARG A 6 -51.23 56.57 -20.37
N ILE A 7 -51.73 57.05 -19.24
CA ILE A 7 -51.18 58.18 -18.50
C ILE A 7 -51.43 57.98 -17.00
N SER A 8 -50.33 57.86 -16.26
CA SER A 8 -50.24 58.28 -14.87
C SER A 8 -50.43 59.81 -14.85
N GLU A 9 -51.60 60.27 -14.41
CA GLU A 9 -51.76 61.64 -13.93
C GLU A 9 -52.54 61.69 -12.61
N ARG A 10 -51.71 61.74 -11.57
CA ARG A 10 -51.78 62.69 -10.44
C ARG A 10 -52.88 62.49 -9.41
N CYS A 11 -52.41 62.12 -8.22
CA CYS A 11 -53.03 62.53 -6.96
C CYS A 11 -53.22 64.07 -6.89
N THR A 12 -54.27 64.48 -6.15
CA THR A 12 -54.65 65.84 -5.66
C THR A 12 -55.58 66.66 -6.59
N GLN A 13 -56.79 67.13 -6.20
CA GLN A 13 -57.36 67.46 -4.89
C GLN A 13 -58.91 67.40 -4.83
N ARG A 14 -59.44 66.81 -3.74
CA ARG A 14 -60.62 67.23 -2.94
C ARG A 14 -61.96 67.52 -3.66
N LYS A 15 -62.90 66.55 -3.67
CA LYS A 15 -64.24 66.62 -3.00
C LYS A 15 -65.25 65.59 -3.55
N LEU A 16 -65.87 64.87 -2.60
CA LEU A 16 -67.27 64.41 -2.55
C LEU A 16 -67.76 63.39 -3.60
N CYS A 17 -67.99 62.16 -3.16
CA CYS A 17 -69.15 61.38 -3.60
C CYS A 17 -69.75 60.60 -2.40
N PRO A 18 -70.97 60.98 -1.96
CA PRO A 18 -71.62 60.48 -0.76
C PRO A 18 -72.33 59.14 -1.07
N SER A 19 -72.38 58.17 -0.16
CA SER A 19 -73.15 58.18 1.08
C SER A 19 -74.62 58.60 0.90
N ALA A 20 -75.48 57.59 0.97
CA ALA A 20 -76.82 57.65 1.54
C ALA A 20 -77.90 58.44 0.79
N VAL A 21 -78.73 57.70 0.04
CA VAL A 21 -80.18 57.83 0.19
C VAL A 21 -80.76 56.44 0.40
N ARG A 22 -80.81 56.05 1.68
CA ARG A 22 -81.72 55.03 2.18
C ARG A 22 -83.14 55.44 1.76
N LEU A 23 -83.84 54.51 1.10
CA LEU A 23 -85.31 54.40 1.06
C LEU A 23 -86.08 55.22 0.01
N VAL A 24 -86.00 54.91 -1.29
CA VAL A 24 -87.07 55.22 -2.28
C VAL A 24 -87.08 54.18 -3.41
N LEU A 25 -88.29 53.75 -3.83
CA LEU A 25 -88.71 52.77 -4.86
C LEU A 25 -89.03 51.37 -4.27
N LEU A 26 -90.25 51.09 -3.78
CA LEU A 26 -91.56 51.26 -4.43
C LEU A 26 -91.51 50.68 -5.86
N LEU A 27 -91.83 49.38 -5.96
CA LEU A 27 -93.08 48.86 -6.53
C LEU A 27 -93.09 48.91 -8.06
N TRP A 28 -93.11 47.73 -8.69
CA TRP A 28 -93.98 47.33 -9.82
C TRP A 28 -93.67 45.85 -10.14
N PHE A 29 -94.52 44.93 -9.69
CA PHE A 29 -95.54 44.26 -10.51
C PHE A 29 -94.99 43.26 -11.55
N VAL A 30 -95.05 41.98 -11.15
CA VAL A 30 -95.80 40.90 -11.82
C VAL A 30 -95.19 40.18 -13.04
N SER A 31 -95.10 38.86 -12.84
CA SER A 31 -95.21 37.73 -13.76
C SER A 31 -94.03 37.28 -14.63
N PHE A 32 -93.63 36.05 -14.30
CA PHE A 32 -93.24 34.94 -15.18
C PHE A 32 -91.82 34.94 -15.75
N PRO A 33 -91.31 33.73 -16.07
CA PRO A 33 -90.10 33.18 -15.48
C PRO A 33 -88.97 33.12 -16.51
N ALA A 34 -87.74 33.20 -16.04
CA ALA A 34 -86.54 32.81 -16.77
C ALA A 34 -85.62 32.24 -15.68
N ALA A 35 -85.61 30.92 -15.49
CA ALA A 35 -84.85 29.94 -16.27
C ALA A 35 -83.34 30.12 -16.07
N SER A 36 -82.68 28.98 -15.85
CA SER A 36 -81.26 28.74 -15.59
C SER A 36 -80.81 28.99 -14.14
N LEU A 37 -80.27 28.02 -13.41
CA LEU A 37 -79.77 26.69 -13.78
C LEU A 37 -80.37 25.66 -12.81
N ALA A 38 -80.85 24.53 -13.33
CA ALA A 38 -80.98 23.36 -12.47
C ALA A 38 -79.54 23.00 -12.09
N ASN A 39 -79.23 22.79 -10.81
CA ASN A 39 -77.99 22.07 -10.48
C ASN A 39 -78.05 20.76 -11.25
N VAL A 40 -77.16 20.55 -12.21
CA VAL A 40 -77.02 19.29 -12.91
C VAL A 40 -75.68 18.72 -12.48
N ALA A 41 -75.72 17.54 -11.85
CA ALA A 41 -74.50 16.83 -11.52
C ALA A 41 -73.55 16.72 -12.74
N PRO A 42 -72.23 16.71 -12.53
CA PRO A 42 -71.25 16.56 -13.61
C PRO A 42 -71.60 15.37 -14.49
N VAL A 43 -71.57 15.55 -15.81
CA VAL A 43 -71.91 14.50 -16.78
C VAL A 43 -70.64 13.82 -17.24
N VAL A 44 -70.58 12.50 -17.06
CA VAL A 44 -69.52 11.67 -17.65
C VAL A 44 -69.79 11.54 -19.15
N ASP A 45 -68.94 12.14 -19.97
CA ASP A 45 -69.02 12.04 -21.43
C ASP A 45 -68.52 10.68 -21.91
N SER A 46 -67.41 10.23 -21.32
CA SER A 46 -66.88 8.90 -21.57
C SER A 46 -66.11 8.38 -20.36
N LEU A 47 -66.29 7.10 -20.05
CA LEU A 47 -65.44 6.34 -19.15
C LEU A 47 -64.89 5.17 -19.95
N THR A 48 -63.58 5.15 -20.12
CA THR A 48 -62.88 4.19 -20.98
C THR A 48 -61.79 3.47 -20.22
N ALA A 49 -61.60 2.20 -20.57
CA ALA A 49 -60.49 1.39 -20.15
C ALA A 49 -59.67 1.02 -21.38
N SER A 50 -58.34 0.97 -21.25
CA SER A 50 -57.46 0.53 -22.33
C SER A 50 -57.81 -0.89 -22.80
N THR A 51 -58.32 -1.73 -21.90
CA THR A 51 -58.96 -3.01 -22.17
C THR A 51 -59.98 -3.33 -21.07
N THR A 52 -61.01 -4.10 -21.38
CA THR A 52 -62.02 -4.56 -20.40
C THR A 52 -61.85 -6.04 -20.02
N ALA A 53 -60.77 -6.68 -20.50
CA ALA A 53 -60.38 -8.03 -20.11
C ALA A 53 -58.86 -8.13 -19.95
N ILE A 54 -58.40 -8.60 -18.79
CA ILE A 54 -56.97 -8.74 -18.44
C ILE A 54 -56.70 -9.97 -17.57
N ALA A 55 -55.43 -10.34 -17.45
CA ALA A 55 -55.00 -11.39 -16.54
C ALA A 55 -54.87 -10.87 -15.09
N PRO A 56 -54.92 -11.76 -14.08
CA PRO A 56 -54.67 -11.38 -12.70
C PRO A 56 -53.30 -10.71 -12.52
N GLY A 57 -53.22 -9.61 -11.78
CA GLY A 57 -51.99 -8.84 -11.54
C GLY A 57 -51.57 -7.85 -12.65
N GLU A 58 -52.22 -7.88 -13.82
CA GLU A 58 -52.00 -6.92 -14.90
C GLU A 58 -52.62 -5.55 -14.59
N VAL A 59 -52.12 -4.51 -15.27
CA VAL A 59 -52.54 -3.12 -15.08
C VAL A 59 -53.38 -2.64 -16.27
N VAL A 60 -54.54 -2.05 -15.99
CA VAL A 60 -55.41 -1.39 -16.96
C VAL A 60 -55.37 0.12 -16.75
N PHE A 61 -55.14 0.84 -17.84
CA PHE A 61 -55.24 2.30 -17.84
C PHE A 61 -56.70 2.71 -18.01
N LEU A 62 -57.18 3.57 -17.12
CA LEU A 62 -58.54 4.06 -17.09
C LEU A 62 -58.53 5.56 -17.32
N GLN A 63 -59.44 6.05 -18.18
CA GLN A 63 -59.61 7.46 -18.46
C GLN A 63 -61.09 7.82 -18.43
N VAL A 64 -61.41 8.89 -17.71
CA VAL A 64 -62.73 9.52 -17.71
C VAL A 64 -62.63 10.91 -18.30
N ASP A 65 -63.49 11.22 -19.26
CA ASP A 65 -63.75 12.57 -19.76
C ASP A 65 -65.14 13.00 -19.27
N ALA A 66 -65.22 14.16 -18.64
CA ALA A 66 -66.47 14.68 -18.08
C ALA A 66 -66.57 16.19 -18.28
N HIS A 67 -67.82 16.68 -18.34
CA HIS A 67 -68.10 18.11 -18.33
C HIS A 67 -69.17 18.44 -17.30
N ASP A 68 -69.07 19.64 -16.76
CA ASP A 68 -70.09 20.25 -15.93
C ASP A 68 -70.96 21.18 -16.79
N PRO A 69 -72.26 20.88 -16.98
CA PRO A 69 -73.18 21.71 -17.76
C PRO A 69 -73.44 23.10 -17.16
N ASP A 70 -73.17 23.29 -15.86
CA ASP A 70 -73.44 24.53 -15.12
C ASP A 70 -72.28 25.55 -15.22
N CYS A 71 -71.14 25.17 -15.83
CA CYS A 71 -69.99 26.05 -16.07
C CYS A 71 -69.83 26.42 -17.56
N PRO A 72 -69.82 27.72 -17.95
CA PRO A 72 -69.67 28.12 -19.35
C PRO A 72 -68.22 28.06 -19.86
N ASP A 73 -68.04 27.48 -21.05
CA ASP A 73 -66.79 27.42 -21.81
C ASP A 73 -66.17 28.83 -22.02
N VAL A 74 -64.91 29.00 -21.60
CA VAL A 74 -63.97 30.10 -21.94
C VAL A 74 -64.03 31.39 -21.10
N CYS A 75 -63.08 31.52 -20.15
CA CYS A 75 -62.61 32.82 -19.64
C CYS A 75 -61.24 33.18 -20.24
N THR A 76 -61.21 34.10 -21.20
CA THR A 76 -59.96 34.70 -21.71
C THR A 76 -59.67 35.98 -20.93
N THR A 77 -58.55 35.98 -20.19
CA THR A 77 -57.93 37.08 -19.42
C THR A 77 -58.59 37.49 -18.08
N GLY A 78 -57.93 37.12 -16.96
CA GLY A 78 -58.05 37.81 -15.66
C GLY A 78 -58.63 37.04 -14.47
N CYS A 79 -59.11 35.81 -14.64
CA CYS A 79 -59.54 34.96 -13.51
C CYS A 79 -58.41 34.01 -13.12
N GLY A 80 -57.85 34.17 -11.92
CA GLY A 80 -56.94 33.20 -11.32
C GLY A 80 -57.73 31.99 -10.81
N THR A 81 -57.51 30.84 -11.45
CA THR A 81 -57.55 29.46 -10.93
C THR A 81 -58.34 29.24 -9.63
N TYR A 82 -59.63 28.93 -9.74
CA TYR A 82 -60.44 28.39 -8.64
C TYR A 82 -61.59 27.51 -9.19
N ILE A 83 -61.27 26.26 -9.56
CA ILE A 83 -62.19 25.10 -9.52
C ILE A 83 -61.32 23.89 -9.16
N ARG A 84 -61.05 23.61 -7.88
CA ARG A 84 -60.20 22.46 -7.54
C ARG A 84 -60.96 21.14 -7.78
N SER A 85 -60.30 20.21 -8.46
CA SER A 85 -60.72 18.81 -8.72
C SER A 85 -60.31 17.83 -7.59
N ASP A 86 -59.96 18.31 -6.40
CA ASP A 86 -59.34 17.55 -5.30
C ASP A 86 -60.28 16.57 -4.56
N ALA A 87 -61.46 16.28 -5.10
CA ALA A 87 -62.38 15.26 -4.58
C ALA A 87 -62.82 14.22 -5.61
N THR A 88 -62.28 14.25 -6.85
CA THR A 88 -62.45 13.13 -7.79
C THR A 88 -61.70 11.91 -7.26
N SER A 89 -62.38 10.77 -7.11
CA SER A 89 -61.76 9.56 -6.52
C SER A 89 -62.17 8.29 -7.25
N TRP A 90 -61.18 7.44 -7.52
CA TRP A 90 -61.36 6.10 -8.06
C TRP A 90 -61.45 5.07 -6.93
N THR A 91 -62.36 4.10 -7.07
CA THR A 91 -62.57 3.00 -6.12
C THR A 91 -62.85 1.70 -6.88
N ALA A 92 -62.54 0.54 -6.30
CA ALA A 92 -62.81 -0.78 -6.89
C ALA A 92 -63.12 -1.82 -5.82
N ASP A 93 -63.84 -2.89 -6.19
CA ASP A 93 -64.14 -4.06 -5.36
C ASP A 93 -63.01 -5.11 -5.36
N GLY A 94 -61.78 -4.67 -5.63
CA GLY A 94 -60.54 -5.46 -5.64
C GLY A 94 -59.43 -4.75 -6.42
N GLY A 95 -58.18 -5.15 -6.23
CA GLY A 95 -57.02 -4.56 -6.92
C GLY A 95 -56.49 -3.26 -6.29
N THR A 96 -55.46 -2.66 -6.89
CA THR A 96 -54.79 -1.44 -6.40
C THR A 96 -54.67 -0.38 -7.49
N PHE A 97 -54.81 0.89 -7.15
CA PHE A 97 -54.64 2.01 -8.10
C PHE A 97 -53.22 2.60 -8.00
N GLU A 98 -52.63 2.90 -9.14
CA GLU A 98 -51.29 3.48 -9.31
C GLU A 98 -51.38 4.65 -10.34
N ASN A 99 -50.39 5.56 -10.38
CA ASN A 99 -50.28 6.65 -11.37
C ASN A 99 -51.55 7.48 -11.65
N THR A 100 -52.32 7.81 -10.62
CA THR A 100 -53.56 8.58 -10.76
C THR A 100 -53.30 10.06 -11.08
N ASP A 101 -53.78 10.53 -12.23
CA ASP A 101 -53.90 11.95 -12.58
C ASP A 101 -55.38 12.37 -12.50
N LEU A 102 -55.69 13.27 -11.57
CA LEU A 102 -57.08 13.72 -11.34
C LEU A 102 -57.55 14.79 -12.33
N GLY A 103 -56.70 15.22 -13.27
CA GLY A 103 -57.04 16.22 -14.30
C GLY A 103 -56.95 17.67 -13.79
N VAL A 104 -56.62 18.60 -14.71
CA VAL A 104 -56.48 20.04 -14.43
C VAL A 104 -57.80 20.82 -14.55
N ASP A 105 -57.98 21.77 -13.62
CA ASP A 105 -59.15 22.63 -13.39
C ASP A 105 -59.81 23.24 -14.67
N GLY A 106 -61.02 22.78 -15.01
CA GLY A 106 -61.92 23.38 -16.02
C GLY A 106 -63.00 22.42 -16.54
N SER A 107 -64.12 22.91 -17.06
CA SER A 107 -65.11 22.09 -17.80
C SER A 107 -64.87 22.31 -19.30
N PRO A 108 -64.66 21.26 -20.12
CA PRO A 108 -64.52 19.83 -19.78
C PRO A 108 -63.15 19.49 -19.14
N TYR A 109 -63.09 18.42 -18.33
CA TYR A 109 -61.87 17.87 -17.74
C TYR A 109 -61.72 16.36 -17.95
N THR A 110 -60.48 15.89 -17.86
CA THR A 110 -60.08 14.49 -18.06
C THR A 110 -59.28 13.99 -16.85
N SER A 111 -59.69 12.87 -16.23
CA SER A 111 -58.91 12.18 -15.19
C SER A 111 -58.50 10.79 -15.67
N THR A 112 -57.29 10.37 -15.30
CA THR A 112 -56.72 9.07 -15.66
C THR A 112 -56.15 8.35 -14.44
N THR A 113 -56.13 7.02 -14.45
CA THR A 113 -55.44 6.21 -13.43
C THR A 113 -55.06 4.86 -13.99
N ASP A 114 -54.00 4.26 -13.44
CA ASP A 114 -53.69 2.86 -13.62
C ASP A 114 -54.37 2.02 -12.53
N TRP A 115 -55.00 0.90 -12.88
CA TRP A 115 -55.57 -0.05 -11.93
C TRP A 115 -54.98 -1.44 -12.15
N ARG A 116 -54.36 -2.00 -11.11
CA ARG A 116 -53.78 -3.34 -11.08
C ARG A 116 -54.80 -4.34 -10.57
N ALA A 117 -55.10 -5.36 -11.39
CA ALA A 117 -56.07 -6.39 -11.03
C ALA A 117 -55.59 -7.25 -9.84
N PRO A 118 -56.51 -7.69 -8.96
CA PRO A 118 -56.22 -8.68 -7.94
C PRO A 118 -55.95 -10.06 -8.57
N MET A 119 -55.31 -10.95 -7.80
CA MET A 119 -54.87 -12.27 -8.27
C MET A 119 -56.00 -13.30 -8.47
N THR A 120 -57.25 -12.92 -8.22
CA THR A 120 -58.43 -13.79 -8.30
C THR A 120 -59.27 -13.50 -9.53
N GLU A 121 -59.70 -14.53 -10.26
CA GLU A 121 -60.62 -14.38 -11.38
C GLU A 121 -61.96 -13.77 -10.94
N GLY A 122 -62.53 -12.92 -11.78
CA GLY A 122 -63.79 -12.29 -11.47
C GLY A 122 -64.08 -11.08 -12.33
N LEU A 123 -65.33 -10.65 -12.27
CA LEU A 123 -65.74 -9.38 -12.85
C LEU A 123 -65.64 -8.32 -11.76
N TYR A 124 -64.68 -7.42 -11.89
CA TYR A 124 -64.44 -6.36 -10.92
C TYR A 124 -65.11 -5.07 -11.38
N THR A 125 -65.77 -4.39 -10.47
CA THR A 125 -66.47 -3.12 -10.73
C THR A 125 -65.63 -1.98 -10.19
N ILE A 126 -65.21 -1.10 -11.10
CA ILE A 126 -64.41 0.07 -10.81
C ILE A 126 -65.32 1.29 -10.92
N SER A 127 -65.36 2.10 -9.88
CA SER A 127 -66.23 3.26 -9.76
C SER A 127 -65.42 4.55 -9.65
N ILE A 128 -65.74 5.53 -10.48
CA ILE A 128 -65.22 6.90 -10.38
C ILE A 128 -66.29 7.82 -9.80
N TYR A 129 -65.92 8.54 -8.74
CA TYR A 129 -66.75 9.54 -8.09
C TYR A 129 -66.33 10.95 -8.52
N LEU A 130 -67.27 11.72 -9.07
CA LEU A 130 -67.09 13.09 -9.57
C LEU A 130 -68.00 14.05 -8.81
N PRO A 131 -67.45 14.85 -7.88
CA PRO A 131 -68.22 15.84 -7.13
C PRO A 131 -68.25 17.22 -7.81
N ASP A 132 -69.39 17.91 -7.71
CA ASP A 132 -69.55 19.32 -8.07
C ASP A 132 -68.98 20.22 -6.95
N SER A 133 -67.82 20.82 -7.19
CA SER A 133 -67.15 21.74 -6.24
C SER A 133 -67.63 23.18 -6.45
N GLY A 134 -68.82 23.49 -5.92
CA GLY A 134 -69.48 24.80 -6.04
C GLY A 134 -68.61 26.02 -5.63
N GLY A 135 -67.98 26.64 -6.62
CA GLY A 135 -67.44 28.00 -6.56
C GLY A 135 -68.47 29.02 -7.04
N PHE A 136 -68.33 30.30 -6.66
CA PHE A 136 -69.34 31.39 -6.77
C PHE A 136 -69.95 31.66 -8.17
N VAL A 137 -69.57 30.90 -9.21
CA VAL A 137 -70.04 31.01 -10.61
C VAL A 137 -70.77 29.75 -11.09
N CYS A 138 -70.51 28.57 -10.53
CA CYS A 138 -71.20 27.30 -10.86
C CYS A 138 -71.86 26.78 -9.58
N GLY A 139 -73.19 26.77 -9.57
CA GLY A 139 -73.95 26.46 -8.36
C GLY A 139 -74.31 24.98 -8.32
N GLY A 140 -73.81 24.25 -7.31
CA GLY A 140 -74.35 22.96 -6.91
C GLY A 140 -73.49 22.19 -5.91
N ARG A 141 -74.02 21.07 -5.40
CA ARG A 141 -73.40 20.08 -4.48
C ARG A 141 -73.81 18.66 -4.87
N GLU A 142 -74.09 18.46 -6.15
CA GLU A 142 -74.45 17.13 -6.64
C GLU A 142 -73.18 16.38 -7.07
N SER A 143 -73.27 15.07 -7.22
CA SER A 143 -72.11 14.26 -7.60
C SER A 143 -72.57 13.11 -8.46
N THR A 144 -71.75 12.75 -9.44
CA THR A 144 -71.99 11.61 -10.32
C THR A 144 -71.01 10.51 -9.97
N THR A 145 -71.50 9.27 -9.99
CA THR A 145 -70.65 8.08 -9.94
C THR A 145 -70.93 7.26 -11.18
N GLN A 146 -69.86 6.81 -11.83
CA GLN A 146 -69.96 5.95 -13.00
C GLN A 146 -69.07 4.73 -12.80
N ASP A 147 -69.62 3.57 -13.18
CA ASP A 147 -68.94 2.29 -13.06
C ASP A 147 -68.47 1.79 -14.42
N ILE A 148 -67.34 1.08 -14.42
CA ILE A 148 -66.86 0.25 -15.52
C ILE A 148 -66.47 -1.12 -14.96
N GLN A 149 -66.81 -2.18 -15.69
CA GLN A 149 -66.49 -3.55 -15.28
C GLN A 149 -65.32 -4.09 -16.09
N ILE A 150 -64.33 -4.65 -15.38
CA ILE A 150 -63.16 -5.29 -15.97
C ILE A 150 -63.21 -6.77 -15.64
N GLN A 151 -63.20 -7.60 -16.69
CA GLN A 151 -63.18 -9.05 -16.54
C GLN A 151 -61.74 -9.51 -16.35
N VAL A 152 -61.44 -10.05 -15.17
CA VAL A 152 -60.16 -10.69 -14.91
C VAL A 152 -60.30 -12.18 -15.19
N THR A 153 -59.59 -12.66 -16.19
CA THR A 153 -59.63 -14.06 -16.66
C THR A 153 -58.20 -14.56 -16.80
N LEU A 154 -57.91 -15.78 -16.32
CA LEU A 154 -56.61 -16.41 -16.51
C LEU A 154 -56.29 -16.52 -18.01
N ASN A 155 -55.10 -16.06 -18.38
CA ASN A 155 -54.61 -16.18 -19.73
C ASN A 155 -54.24 -17.66 -19.93
N PRO A 156 -54.76 -18.39 -20.93
CA PRO A 156 -54.48 -19.81 -21.12
C PRO A 156 -53.01 -20.13 -21.46
N ASN A 157 -52.08 -19.17 -21.32
CA ASN A 157 -50.65 -19.32 -21.53
C ASN A 157 -49.81 -18.54 -20.47
N SER A 158 -50.23 -18.50 -19.21
CA SER A 158 -49.45 -17.78 -18.17
C SER A 158 -48.21 -18.60 -17.80
N PRO A 159 -47.06 -17.94 -17.54
CA PRO A 159 -45.85 -18.65 -17.13
C PRO A 159 -46.01 -19.26 -15.72
N PRO A 160 -45.32 -20.35 -15.39
CA PRO A 160 -45.40 -20.98 -14.08
C PRO A 160 -44.71 -20.10 -13.01
N VAL A 161 -45.08 -20.26 -11.74
CA VAL A 161 -44.54 -19.48 -10.62
C VAL A 161 -43.67 -20.37 -9.74
N ILE A 162 -42.40 -20.01 -9.56
CA ILE A 162 -41.48 -20.70 -8.63
C ILE A 162 -41.76 -20.20 -7.21
N GLU A 163 -42.23 -21.09 -6.34
CA GLU A 163 -42.57 -20.80 -4.93
C GLU A 163 -41.36 -20.93 -4.00
N SER A 164 -40.48 -21.91 -4.25
CA SER A 164 -39.27 -22.10 -3.46
C SER A 164 -38.13 -22.72 -4.27
N LEU A 165 -36.91 -22.33 -3.92
CA LEU A 165 -35.67 -22.91 -4.43
C LEU A 165 -34.69 -23.07 -3.26
N THR A 166 -34.33 -24.32 -2.95
CA THR A 166 -33.48 -24.68 -1.80
C THR A 166 -32.33 -25.58 -2.22
N ALA A 167 -31.23 -25.50 -1.47
CA ALA A 167 -30.04 -26.32 -1.67
C ALA A 167 -29.46 -26.77 -0.32
N GLN A 168 -29.02 -28.02 -0.21
CA GLN A 168 -28.45 -28.53 1.03
C GLN A 168 -27.36 -29.60 0.78
N PRO A 169 -26.10 -29.36 1.21
CA PRO A 169 -25.58 -28.14 1.82
C PRO A 169 -25.41 -26.99 0.80
N VAL A 170 -25.43 -25.73 1.26
CA VAL A 170 -25.17 -24.53 0.41
C VAL A 170 -23.69 -24.19 0.28
N ALA A 171 -22.83 -24.81 1.09
CA ALA A 171 -21.38 -24.71 1.04
C ALA A 171 -20.75 -26.10 1.06
N MET A 172 -19.77 -26.34 0.21
CA MET A 172 -19.26 -27.68 -0.10
C MET A 172 -17.86 -27.61 -0.73
N TYR A 173 -17.09 -28.69 -0.68
CA TYR A 173 -15.79 -28.79 -1.34
C TYR A 173 -15.90 -29.39 -2.74
N PRO A 174 -14.88 -29.22 -3.62
CA PRO A 174 -14.78 -29.95 -4.89
C PRO A 174 -15.06 -31.45 -4.75
N GLY A 175 -15.99 -31.97 -5.54
CA GLY A 175 -16.42 -33.38 -5.54
C GLY A 175 -17.57 -33.73 -4.59
N GLU A 176 -17.95 -32.84 -3.68
CA GLU A 176 -19.12 -33.04 -2.81
C GLU A 176 -20.44 -32.76 -3.54
N THR A 177 -21.56 -33.18 -2.95
CA THR A 177 -22.89 -33.04 -3.56
C THR A 177 -23.87 -32.23 -2.71
N SER A 178 -24.67 -31.40 -3.37
CA SER A 178 -25.78 -30.63 -2.79
C SER A 178 -27.10 -31.08 -3.39
N ASN A 179 -28.08 -31.38 -2.53
CA ASN A 179 -29.44 -31.71 -2.95
C ASN A 179 -30.21 -30.42 -3.18
N LEU A 180 -30.78 -30.27 -4.36
CA LEU A 180 -31.52 -29.10 -4.81
C LEU A 180 -33.01 -29.45 -4.91
N THR A 181 -33.87 -28.57 -4.41
CA THR A 181 -35.33 -28.70 -4.56
C THR A 181 -35.92 -27.38 -5.03
N CYS A 182 -36.67 -27.44 -6.13
CA CYS A 182 -37.37 -26.32 -6.75
C CYS A 182 -38.86 -26.66 -6.78
N THR A 183 -39.69 -25.90 -6.06
CA THR A 183 -41.15 -26.07 -6.08
C THR A 183 -41.78 -24.92 -6.87
N ALA A 184 -42.68 -25.28 -7.78
CA ALA A 184 -43.40 -24.31 -8.59
C ALA A 184 -44.85 -24.74 -8.77
N THR A 185 -45.71 -23.75 -8.98
CA THR A 185 -47.13 -23.93 -9.30
C THR A 185 -47.45 -23.20 -10.58
N ASP A 186 -48.28 -23.82 -11.40
CA ASP A 186 -48.81 -23.19 -12.61
C ASP A 186 -50.17 -22.55 -12.30
N PRO A 187 -50.41 -21.27 -12.66
CA PRO A 187 -51.71 -20.63 -12.47
C PRO A 187 -52.88 -21.34 -13.17
N GLU A 188 -52.63 -21.96 -14.33
CA GLU A 188 -53.58 -22.77 -15.08
C GLU A 188 -53.59 -24.24 -14.66
N ASN A 189 -52.70 -24.61 -13.73
CA ASN A 189 -52.47 -25.96 -13.22
C ASN A 189 -52.04 -26.95 -14.32
N ASP A 190 -51.27 -26.46 -15.31
CA ASP A 190 -50.64 -27.27 -16.34
C ASP A 190 -49.49 -28.15 -15.79
N PRO A 191 -49.14 -29.26 -16.47
CA PRO A 191 -48.01 -30.09 -16.06
C PRO A 191 -46.65 -29.37 -16.20
N LEU A 192 -45.93 -29.25 -15.09
CA LEU A 192 -44.64 -28.56 -15.03
C LEU A 192 -43.45 -29.45 -15.40
N THR A 193 -42.49 -28.88 -16.13
CA THR A 193 -41.20 -29.49 -16.49
C THR A 193 -40.04 -28.63 -15.97
N TYR A 194 -39.10 -29.25 -15.27
CA TYR A 194 -37.98 -28.58 -14.60
C TYR A 194 -36.66 -28.81 -15.37
N VAL A 195 -35.92 -27.74 -15.59
CA VAL A 195 -34.61 -27.72 -16.26
C VAL A 195 -33.61 -27.05 -15.34
N TRP A 196 -32.46 -27.68 -15.11
CA TRP A 196 -31.40 -27.16 -14.24
C TRP A 196 -30.16 -26.79 -15.04
N SER A 197 -29.52 -25.68 -14.67
CA SER A 197 -28.25 -25.25 -15.25
C SER A 197 -27.32 -24.65 -14.19
N ALA A 198 -26.01 -24.79 -14.37
CA ALA A 198 -24.98 -24.18 -13.53
C ALA A 198 -23.78 -23.79 -14.41
N ASP A 199 -23.06 -22.73 -14.02
CA ASP A 199 -21.91 -22.21 -14.77
C ASP A 199 -20.66 -23.12 -14.64
N SER A 200 -20.56 -23.86 -13.54
CA SER A 200 -19.59 -24.94 -13.31
C SER A 200 -20.25 -26.06 -12.49
N GLY A 201 -19.66 -27.25 -12.42
CA GLY A 201 -20.15 -28.40 -11.69
C GLY A 201 -21.01 -29.35 -12.53
N THR A 202 -21.41 -30.48 -11.95
CA THR A 202 -22.26 -31.48 -12.62
C THR A 202 -23.64 -31.54 -11.98
N LEU A 203 -24.70 -31.38 -12.78
CA LEU A 203 -26.09 -31.49 -12.31
C LEU A 203 -26.71 -32.83 -12.74
N THR A 204 -27.31 -33.53 -11.78
CA THR A 204 -28.09 -34.76 -12.00
C THR A 204 -29.57 -34.48 -11.68
N PRO A 205 -30.44 -34.29 -12.69
CA PRO A 205 -31.85 -34.01 -12.47
C PRO A 205 -32.60 -35.17 -11.80
N GLY A 206 -33.48 -34.85 -10.86
CA GLY A 206 -34.41 -35.77 -10.19
C GLY A 206 -35.86 -35.59 -10.68
N VAL A 207 -36.83 -36.10 -9.92
CA VAL A 207 -38.27 -35.98 -10.21
C VAL A 207 -38.88 -34.79 -9.46
N ASN A 208 -39.95 -34.19 -10.01
CA ASN A 208 -40.74 -33.12 -9.37
C ASN A 208 -39.90 -31.93 -8.87
N GLY A 209 -38.96 -31.45 -9.68
CA GLY A 209 -38.14 -30.28 -9.34
C GLY A 209 -36.99 -30.57 -8.37
N ALA A 210 -36.68 -31.83 -8.08
CA ALA A 210 -35.44 -32.19 -7.39
C ALA A 210 -34.25 -32.27 -8.35
N ALA A 211 -33.04 -31.99 -7.89
CA ALA A 211 -31.78 -32.28 -8.57
C ALA A 211 -30.64 -32.49 -7.56
N VAL A 212 -29.53 -33.05 -8.01
CA VAL A 212 -28.29 -33.16 -7.23
C VAL A 212 -27.18 -32.43 -7.98
N PHE A 213 -26.54 -31.46 -7.33
CA PHE A 213 -25.37 -30.77 -7.83
C PHE A 213 -24.11 -31.41 -7.26
N THR A 214 -23.11 -31.68 -8.10
CA THR A 214 -21.76 -32.09 -7.68
C THR A 214 -20.78 -30.97 -8.00
N ALA A 215 -20.10 -30.46 -6.98
CA ALA A 215 -19.15 -29.36 -7.13
C ALA A 215 -17.86 -29.78 -7.86
N ASP A 216 -17.26 -28.88 -8.64
CA ASP A 216 -16.02 -29.11 -9.39
C ASP A 216 -14.89 -28.12 -9.04
N THR A 217 -15.06 -26.83 -9.34
CA THR A 217 -14.05 -25.79 -9.16
C THR A 217 -14.45 -24.83 -8.04
N PRO A 218 -13.51 -24.39 -7.19
CA PRO A 218 -13.79 -23.43 -6.15
C PRO A 218 -14.37 -22.11 -6.67
N GLY A 219 -15.30 -21.53 -5.92
CA GLY A 219 -15.97 -20.28 -6.27
C GLY A 219 -17.44 -20.28 -5.87
N ILE A 220 -18.10 -19.14 -6.08
CA ILE A 220 -19.56 -19.06 -5.94
C ILE A 220 -20.17 -19.51 -7.27
N VAL A 221 -20.89 -20.62 -7.25
CA VAL A 221 -21.55 -21.20 -8.42
C VAL A 221 -23.04 -20.88 -8.37
N PRO A 222 -23.56 -20.02 -9.27
CA PRO A 222 -24.99 -19.82 -9.39
C PRO A 222 -25.63 -21.03 -10.08
N VAL A 223 -26.56 -21.69 -9.40
CA VAL A 223 -27.36 -22.79 -9.96
C VAL A 223 -28.76 -22.28 -10.23
N THR A 224 -29.22 -22.41 -11.47
CA THR A 224 -30.52 -21.93 -11.94
C THR A 224 -31.50 -23.08 -12.13
N CYS A 225 -32.68 -22.97 -11.52
CA CYS A 225 -33.86 -23.78 -11.83
C CYS A 225 -34.74 -23.01 -12.82
N SER A 226 -35.07 -23.60 -13.96
CA SER A 226 -36.02 -23.09 -14.93
C SER A 226 -37.21 -24.03 -15.05
N VAL A 227 -38.42 -23.51 -14.87
CA VAL A 227 -39.68 -24.27 -14.90
C VAL A 227 -40.46 -23.86 -16.14
N ASN A 228 -40.89 -24.85 -16.92
CA ASN A 228 -41.69 -24.70 -18.13
C ASN A 228 -43.04 -25.39 -17.94
N ASP A 229 -44.06 -24.87 -18.59
CA ASP A 229 -45.39 -25.48 -18.73
C ASP A 229 -45.59 -26.00 -20.17
N THR A 230 -46.83 -26.37 -20.52
CA THR A 230 -47.22 -26.72 -21.90
C THR A 230 -47.63 -25.52 -22.76
N SER A 231 -47.81 -24.34 -22.15
CA SER A 231 -48.38 -23.13 -22.74
C SER A 231 -47.94 -21.91 -21.91
N GLY A 232 -46.86 -21.23 -22.31
CA GLY A 232 -46.34 -20.11 -21.52
C GLY A 232 -44.86 -19.85 -21.75
N ALA A 233 -44.35 -18.79 -21.13
CA ALA A 233 -42.90 -18.53 -21.07
C ALA A 233 -42.31 -19.21 -19.82
N PRO A 234 -41.05 -19.68 -19.84
CA PRO A 234 -40.45 -20.26 -18.63
C PRO A 234 -40.28 -19.24 -17.51
N ALA A 235 -40.40 -19.71 -16.27
CA ALA A 235 -39.91 -18.98 -15.10
C ALA A 235 -38.56 -19.55 -14.65
N SER A 236 -37.67 -18.69 -14.15
CA SER A 236 -36.33 -19.11 -13.70
C SER A 236 -35.95 -18.40 -12.39
N ALA A 237 -35.28 -19.14 -11.50
CA ALA A 237 -34.72 -18.65 -10.23
C ALA A 237 -33.34 -19.27 -9.97
N ASN A 238 -32.48 -18.56 -9.23
CA ASN A 238 -31.11 -18.99 -8.93
C ASN A 238 -30.85 -19.17 -7.43
N VAL A 239 -29.95 -20.10 -7.10
CA VAL A 239 -29.37 -20.31 -5.77
C VAL A 239 -27.85 -20.34 -5.91
N ASN A 240 -27.15 -19.60 -5.05
CA ASN A 240 -25.69 -19.54 -5.06
C ASN A 240 -25.12 -20.62 -4.12
N LEU A 241 -24.29 -21.51 -4.66
CA LEU A 241 -23.56 -22.50 -3.88
C LEU A 241 -22.11 -22.04 -3.71
N SER A 242 -21.59 -22.09 -2.48
CA SER A 242 -20.19 -21.78 -2.20
C SER A 242 -19.36 -23.05 -2.31
N VAL A 243 -18.58 -23.17 -3.38
CA VAL A 243 -17.58 -24.24 -3.50
C VAL A 243 -16.29 -23.74 -2.86
N ILE A 244 -16.02 -24.20 -1.65
CA ILE A 244 -14.89 -23.77 -0.83
C ILE A 244 -13.61 -24.35 -1.44
N GLY A 245 -12.62 -23.50 -1.70
CA GLY A 245 -11.28 -23.95 -2.09
C GLY A 245 -10.67 -24.81 -0.99
N ALA A 246 -10.14 -25.98 -1.33
CA ALA A 246 -9.43 -26.79 -0.34
C ALA A 246 -8.28 -25.97 0.25
N GLN A 247 -8.24 -25.81 1.58
CA GLN A 247 -7.08 -25.20 2.25
C GLN A 247 -5.82 -26.07 2.13
N ALA A 248 -6.02 -27.39 1.97
CA ALA A 248 -4.96 -28.33 1.62
C ALA A 248 -4.74 -28.29 0.10
N GLU A 249 -3.55 -27.85 -0.32
CA GLU A 249 -3.11 -27.88 -1.72
C GLU A 249 -3.01 -29.30 -2.26
N LYS A 250 -2.66 -30.26 -1.38
CA LYS A 250 -2.52 -31.69 -1.69
C LYS A 250 -2.34 -32.53 -0.44
N TRP A 251 -2.47 -33.84 -0.58
CA TRP A 251 -1.98 -34.81 0.39
C TRP A 251 -0.89 -35.68 -0.21
N MET A 252 -0.02 -36.24 0.64
CA MET A 252 1.02 -37.20 0.28
C MET A 252 0.75 -38.50 1.03
N GLU A 253 0.57 -39.60 0.29
CA GLU A 253 0.27 -40.93 0.85
C GLU A 253 1.32 -41.99 0.46
N GLN A 254 2.21 -41.67 -0.49
CA GLN A 254 3.11 -42.67 -1.05
C GLN A 254 4.12 -43.17 -0.02
N GLY A 255 3.92 -44.42 0.41
CA GLY A 255 4.84 -45.11 1.30
C GLY A 255 4.76 -44.70 2.77
N LEU A 256 3.68 -44.03 3.18
CA LEU A 256 3.41 -43.75 4.59
C LEU A 256 2.40 -44.76 5.14
N GLU A 257 2.58 -45.19 6.39
CA GLU A 257 1.66 -46.10 7.09
C GLU A 257 1.02 -45.43 8.30
N GLN A 258 1.80 -44.75 9.14
CA GLN A 258 1.37 -44.01 10.33
C GLN A 258 2.29 -42.81 10.56
N PRO A 259 2.15 -41.71 9.79
CA PRO A 259 3.02 -40.55 9.97
C PRO A 259 2.72 -39.85 11.31
N GLN A 260 3.72 -39.74 12.19
CA GLN A 260 3.55 -39.23 13.58
C GLN A 260 4.22 -37.88 13.84
N ARG A 261 5.39 -37.66 13.25
CA ARG A 261 6.18 -36.41 13.32
C ARG A 261 6.71 -36.08 11.95
N VAL A 262 6.84 -34.80 11.66
CA VAL A 262 7.33 -34.29 10.39
C VAL A 262 8.29 -33.14 10.67
N ALA A 263 9.38 -33.08 9.92
CA ALA A 263 10.31 -31.96 9.92
C ALA A 263 10.67 -31.63 8.46
N ALA A 264 11.07 -30.39 8.20
CA ALA A 264 11.42 -29.92 6.87
C ALA A 264 12.82 -29.30 6.90
N ASP A 265 13.54 -29.40 5.79
CA ASP A 265 14.76 -28.61 5.59
C ASP A 265 14.54 -27.47 4.60
N ALA A 266 15.49 -26.52 4.60
CA ALA A 266 15.50 -25.38 3.68
C ALA A 266 15.61 -25.76 2.19
N THR A 267 15.78 -27.04 1.85
CA THR A 267 15.86 -27.54 0.47
C THR A 267 14.56 -28.18 -0.02
N GLY A 268 13.53 -28.23 0.83
CA GLY A 268 12.22 -28.79 0.51
C GLY A 268 12.17 -30.31 0.67
N SER A 269 13.07 -30.88 1.47
CA SER A 269 12.98 -32.28 1.89
C SER A 269 12.13 -32.38 3.16
N LEU A 270 11.13 -33.25 3.14
CA LEU A 270 10.32 -33.60 4.29
C LEU A 270 10.81 -34.90 4.92
N PHE A 271 11.08 -34.88 6.21
CA PHE A 271 11.48 -36.03 7.00
C PHE A 271 10.31 -36.44 7.89
N VAL A 272 9.80 -37.66 7.69
CA VAL A 272 8.57 -38.11 8.37
C VAL A 272 8.86 -39.34 9.19
N VAL A 273 8.63 -39.26 10.50
CA VAL A 273 8.63 -40.44 11.38
C VAL A 273 7.35 -41.23 11.09
N ASP A 274 7.52 -42.41 10.51
CA ASP A 274 6.43 -43.26 10.05
C ASP A 274 6.40 -44.57 10.85
N GLY A 275 5.33 -44.76 11.63
CA GLY A 275 5.08 -45.94 12.44
C GLY A 275 6.24 -46.30 13.39
N ALA A 276 6.40 -47.60 13.67
CA ALA A 276 7.33 -48.08 14.70
C ALA A 276 8.81 -48.22 14.27
N GLY A 277 9.27 -47.66 13.13
CA GLY A 277 10.70 -47.77 12.86
C GLY A 277 11.36 -47.23 11.59
N SER A 278 10.84 -46.21 10.91
CA SER A 278 11.63 -45.51 9.87
C SER A 278 11.30 -44.03 9.74
N ILE A 279 12.29 -43.24 9.30
CA ILE A 279 12.06 -41.92 8.72
C ILE A 279 11.90 -42.09 7.21
N VAL A 280 10.76 -41.66 6.68
CA VAL A 280 10.51 -41.58 5.24
C VAL A 280 10.87 -40.18 4.78
N VAL A 281 11.78 -40.07 3.82
CA VAL A 281 12.19 -38.78 3.25
C VAL A 281 11.44 -38.56 1.95
N LEU A 282 10.65 -37.49 1.90
CA LEU A 282 9.79 -37.12 0.78
C LEU A 282 10.24 -35.77 0.20
N ASN A 283 9.99 -35.55 -1.08
CA ASN A 283 10.09 -34.21 -1.67
C ASN A 283 8.80 -33.43 -1.40
N LEU A 284 8.92 -32.21 -0.84
CA LEU A 284 7.80 -31.35 -0.49
C LEU A 284 6.89 -31.01 -1.67
N PHE A 285 7.40 -30.97 -2.90
CA PHE A 285 6.68 -30.48 -4.09
C PHE A 285 5.90 -31.55 -4.84
N ASP A 286 6.38 -32.78 -4.87
CA ASP A 286 5.71 -33.87 -5.60
C ASP A 286 5.33 -35.06 -4.71
N GLY A 287 5.75 -35.07 -3.44
CA GLY A 287 5.47 -36.16 -2.50
C GLY A 287 6.20 -37.45 -2.84
N GLN A 288 7.21 -37.42 -3.72
CA GLN A 288 7.99 -38.61 -4.05
C GLN A 288 8.88 -39.03 -2.88
N VAL A 289 8.87 -40.34 -2.60
CA VAL A 289 9.80 -40.95 -1.64
C VAL A 289 11.21 -40.91 -2.24
N LEU A 290 12.08 -40.10 -1.63
CA LEU A 290 13.49 -40.00 -2.03
C LEU A 290 14.27 -41.20 -1.50
N TYR A 291 14.17 -41.48 -0.19
CA TYR A 291 14.81 -42.60 0.48
C TYR A 291 14.21 -42.84 1.87
N ARG A 292 14.65 -43.90 2.56
CA ARG A 292 14.21 -44.24 3.92
C ARG A 292 15.41 -44.42 4.84
N ILE A 293 15.28 -43.96 6.07
CA ILE A 293 16.26 -44.12 7.14
C ILE A 293 15.67 -45.08 8.19
N PRO A 294 16.27 -46.26 8.41
CA PRO A 294 15.85 -47.15 9.49
C PRO A 294 16.06 -46.50 10.85
N ALA A 295 15.00 -46.34 11.64
CA ALA A 295 15.05 -45.57 12.88
C ALA A 295 13.97 -46.03 13.88
N ALA A 296 14.24 -47.15 14.56
CA ALA A 296 13.33 -47.71 15.56
C ALA A 296 13.34 -46.88 16.85
N GLY A 297 12.14 -46.60 17.38
CA GLY A 297 11.98 -45.93 18.68
C GLY A 297 12.19 -44.42 18.68
N LEU A 298 12.01 -43.76 17.52
CA LEU A 298 11.96 -42.30 17.43
C LEU A 298 10.66 -41.75 17.98
N ILE A 299 10.76 -40.63 18.69
CA ILE A 299 9.62 -39.94 19.32
C ILE A 299 9.57 -38.47 18.88
N GLY A 300 10.73 -37.81 18.76
CA GLY A 300 10.87 -36.43 18.25
C GLY A 300 11.82 -36.35 17.06
N LEU A 301 11.62 -35.37 16.20
CA LEU A 301 12.42 -35.14 14.99
C LEU A 301 12.43 -33.66 14.64
N ASP A 302 13.61 -33.12 14.36
CA ASP A 302 13.81 -31.78 13.80
C ASP A 302 15.09 -31.71 12.94
N VAL A 303 15.31 -30.62 12.21
CA VAL A 303 16.46 -30.44 11.30
C VAL A 303 17.32 -29.27 11.76
N ASP A 304 18.64 -29.48 11.91
CA ASP A 304 19.56 -28.42 12.34
C ASP A 304 19.97 -27.45 11.22
N TRP A 305 20.68 -26.37 11.59
CA TRP A 305 21.19 -25.34 10.68
C TRP A 305 22.17 -25.84 9.60
N ASN A 306 22.67 -27.08 9.70
CA ASN A 306 23.50 -27.72 8.69
C ASN A 306 22.72 -28.77 7.87
N GLY A 307 21.43 -28.94 8.14
CA GLY A 307 20.59 -29.95 7.51
C GLY A 307 20.79 -31.36 8.07
N ASN A 308 21.33 -31.50 9.28
CA ASN A 308 21.40 -32.78 10.02
C ASN A 308 20.10 -33.01 10.80
N LEU A 309 19.83 -34.26 11.18
CA LEU A 309 18.60 -34.63 11.88
C LEU A 309 18.83 -34.64 13.39
N LEU A 310 18.18 -33.73 14.11
CA LEU A 310 18.04 -33.83 15.56
C LEU A 310 16.93 -34.84 15.85
N VAL A 311 17.28 -35.92 16.57
CA VAL A 311 16.36 -37.01 16.85
C VAL A 311 16.21 -37.25 18.34
N GLY A 312 14.95 -37.40 18.77
CA GLY A 312 14.57 -37.81 20.11
C GLY A 312 14.27 -39.31 20.17
N LEU A 313 14.96 -40.03 21.06
CA LEU A 313 14.80 -41.45 21.33
C LEU A 313 14.40 -41.68 22.79
N GLU A 314 13.83 -42.85 23.10
CA GLU A 314 13.60 -43.27 24.51
C GLU A 314 14.89 -43.26 25.35
N SER A 315 16.05 -43.46 24.72
CA SER A 315 17.37 -43.51 25.34
C SER A 315 18.07 -42.15 25.41
N GLY A 316 17.49 -41.09 24.84
CA GLY A 316 18.05 -39.75 24.81
C GLY A 316 17.96 -39.06 23.44
N ALA A 317 18.64 -37.93 23.28
CA ALA A 317 18.66 -37.16 22.03
C ALA A 317 20.02 -37.24 21.33
N GLN A 318 20.00 -37.30 20.00
CA GLN A 318 21.19 -37.39 19.15
C GLN A 318 21.05 -36.51 17.90
N VAL A 319 22.17 -36.11 17.32
CA VAL A 319 22.21 -35.49 15.98
C VAL A 319 22.77 -36.52 15.01
N TRP A 320 22.03 -36.80 13.94
CA TRP A 320 22.38 -37.75 12.88
C TRP A 320 22.66 -37.02 11.58
N ASP A 321 23.58 -37.54 10.76
CA ASP A 321 23.67 -37.07 9.37
C ASP A 321 22.40 -37.46 8.58
N ARG A 322 22.25 -36.92 7.37
CA ARG A 322 21.12 -37.24 6.46
C ARG A 322 21.02 -38.72 6.07
N ALA A 323 22.07 -39.52 6.28
CA ALA A 323 22.04 -40.96 6.05
C ALA A 323 21.60 -41.76 7.31
N GLY A 324 21.27 -41.09 8.41
CA GLY A 324 20.86 -41.68 9.68
C GLY A 324 22.02 -42.17 10.55
N ARG A 325 23.25 -41.68 10.34
CA ARG A 325 24.39 -42.06 11.17
C ARG A 325 24.57 -41.06 12.31
N PRO A 326 24.68 -41.51 13.57
CA PRO A 326 24.86 -40.61 14.70
C PRO A 326 26.21 -39.87 14.63
N MET A 327 26.16 -38.55 14.71
CA MET A 327 27.31 -37.63 14.71
C MET A 327 27.60 -37.10 16.11
N LEU A 328 26.56 -36.75 16.86
CA LEU A 328 26.65 -36.17 18.20
C LEU A 328 25.62 -36.82 19.13
N THR A 329 26.01 -37.10 20.37
CA THR A 329 25.09 -37.53 21.44
C THR A 329 25.05 -36.43 22.49
N LEU A 330 23.85 -35.91 22.77
CA LEU A 330 23.66 -34.85 23.76
C LEU A 330 23.79 -35.44 25.18
N GLN A 331 24.63 -34.83 26.02
CA GLN A 331 25.20 -35.50 27.20
C GLN A 331 24.14 -35.86 28.26
N ALA A 332 23.98 -37.17 28.51
CA ALA A 332 23.19 -37.79 29.58
C ALA A 332 21.69 -37.40 29.67
N ALA A 333 20.97 -37.48 28.56
CA ALA A 333 19.52 -37.65 28.58
C ALA A 333 19.13 -39.03 29.18
N GLY A 334 19.19 -39.18 30.51
CA GLY A 334 18.67 -40.35 31.23
C GLY A 334 17.13 -40.42 31.26
N SER A 335 16.49 -39.96 30.20
CA SER A 335 15.10 -39.51 30.21
C SER A 335 14.43 -39.73 28.87
N ASP A 336 13.28 -40.37 28.97
CA ASP A 336 12.25 -40.56 27.95
C ASP A 336 11.95 -39.22 27.24
N VAL A 337 12.54 -39.01 26.05
CA VAL A 337 12.37 -37.78 25.25
C VAL A 337 10.96 -37.78 24.66
N ILE A 338 10.27 -36.65 24.74
CA ILE A 338 8.96 -36.46 24.14
C ILE A 338 9.08 -35.79 22.78
N ASP A 339 9.87 -34.74 22.72
CA ASP A 339 10.04 -33.93 21.52
C ASP A 339 11.38 -33.19 21.54
N VAL A 340 11.78 -32.67 20.39
CA VAL A 340 13.02 -31.94 20.19
C VAL A 340 12.75 -30.72 19.31
N ALA A 341 13.56 -29.66 19.46
CA ALA A 341 13.48 -28.48 18.62
C ALA A 341 14.87 -27.84 18.45
N VAL A 342 15.09 -27.14 17.35
CA VAL A 342 16.35 -26.48 17.00
C VAL A 342 16.18 -24.97 17.05
N ASP A 343 16.99 -24.30 17.86
CA ASP A 343 17.19 -22.85 17.76
C ASP A 343 18.24 -22.57 16.69
N HIS A 344 17.76 -22.27 15.48
CA HIS A 344 18.61 -22.02 14.31
C HIS A 344 19.50 -20.78 14.47
N ALA A 345 19.00 -19.73 15.14
CA ALA A 345 19.71 -18.47 15.26
C ALA A 345 20.90 -18.56 16.21
N ASN A 346 20.71 -19.19 17.38
CA ASN A 346 21.76 -19.32 18.40
C ASN A 346 22.55 -20.63 18.32
N ARG A 347 22.24 -21.48 17.34
CA ARG A 347 22.83 -22.80 17.16
C ARG A 347 22.73 -23.68 18.41
N ARG A 348 21.50 -23.87 18.89
CA ARG A 348 21.21 -24.67 20.10
C ARG A 348 20.18 -25.77 19.84
N TYR A 349 20.27 -26.82 20.64
CA TYR A 349 19.36 -27.97 20.60
C TYR A 349 18.49 -28.02 21.85
N GLY A 350 17.17 -28.02 21.69
CA GLY A 350 16.19 -28.21 22.75
C GLY A 350 15.71 -29.66 22.84
N VAL A 351 15.63 -30.18 24.05
CA VAL A 351 15.15 -31.54 24.33
C VAL A 351 14.10 -31.48 25.43
N LEU A 352 12.87 -31.94 25.12
CA LEU A 352 11.78 -32.04 26.07
C LEU A 352 11.79 -33.41 26.77
N ASP A 353 12.03 -33.40 28.08
CA ASP A 353 12.17 -34.59 28.93
C ASP A 353 10.85 -34.95 29.62
N ARG A 354 10.31 -36.15 29.36
CA ARG A 354 9.02 -36.62 29.94
C ARG A 354 9.03 -36.72 31.45
N ARG A 355 10.14 -37.16 32.04
CA ARG A 355 10.20 -37.47 33.48
C ARG A 355 10.32 -36.21 34.32
N SER A 356 11.06 -35.22 33.83
CA SER A 356 11.25 -33.96 34.53
C SER A 356 10.28 -32.86 34.07
N SER A 357 9.61 -33.05 32.93
CA SER A 357 8.80 -32.02 32.25
C SER A 357 9.61 -30.74 32.02
N LYS A 358 10.89 -30.91 31.71
CA LYS A 358 11.83 -29.82 31.46
C LYS A 358 12.22 -29.76 30.00
N VAL A 359 12.41 -28.55 29.52
CA VAL A 359 13.18 -28.28 28.31
C VAL A 359 14.64 -28.14 28.73
N LYS A 360 15.50 -28.99 28.18
CA LYS A 360 16.95 -28.92 28.33
C LYS A 360 17.55 -28.38 27.04
N VAL A 361 18.38 -27.36 27.14
CA VAL A 361 19.01 -26.69 26.01
C VAL A 361 20.49 -27.02 26.00
N TYR A 362 20.98 -27.47 24.84
CA TYR A 362 22.37 -27.82 24.59
C TYR A 362 22.98 -26.88 23.55
N ASP A 363 24.27 -26.60 23.67
CA ASP A 363 25.03 -25.92 22.62
C ASP A 363 25.34 -26.83 21.42
N GLU A 364 25.93 -26.25 20.37
CA GLU A 364 26.35 -26.98 19.16
C GLU A 364 27.34 -28.12 19.41
N PHE A 365 28.01 -28.14 20.58
CA PHE A 365 28.97 -29.17 20.97
C PHE A 365 28.34 -30.27 21.85
N GLY A 366 27.05 -30.15 22.17
CA GLY A 366 26.28 -31.12 22.95
C GLY A 366 26.41 -30.97 24.46
N SER A 367 26.87 -29.80 24.95
CA SER A 367 26.91 -29.47 26.38
C SER A 367 25.61 -28.79 26.81
N GLU A 368 25.03 -29.21 27.94
CA GLU A 368 23.82 -28.56 28.48
C GLU A 368 24.16 -27.14 28.97
N VAL A 369 23.47 -26.14 28.44
CA VAL A 369 23.66 -24.71 28.76
C VAL A 369 22.50 -24.12 29.56
N ALA A 370 21.30 -24.70 29.48
CA ALA A 370 20.14 -24.29 30.28
C ALA A 370 19.15 -25.44 30.48
N ALA A 371 18.36 -25.37 31.55
CA ALA A 371 17.24 -26.28 31.78
C ALA A 371 16.12 -25.58 32.57
N PHE A 372 14.91 -25.57 32.03
CA PHE A 372 13.76 -24.86 32.60
C PHE A 372 12.46 -25.66 32.46
N GLY A 373 11.41 -25.20 33.14
CA GLY A 373 10.19 -25.96 33.38
C GLY A 373 10.28 -26.90 34.58
N SER A 374 9.15 -27.44 34.99
CA SER A 374 9.05 -28.52 35.98
C SER A 374 7.66 -29.14 35.95
N ASN A 375 7.48 -30.32 36.53
CA ASN A 375 6.16 -30.94 36.68
C ASN A 375 5.35 -30.24 37.79
N GLY A 376 4.12 -29.83 37.49
CA GLY A 376 3.17 -29.27 38.44
C GLY A 376 2.15 -28.34 37.79
N ASP A 377 1.32 -27.70 38.62
CA ASP A 377 0.21 -26.83 38.19
C ASP A 377 0.54 -25.32 38.33
N GLY A 378 1.79 -24.98 38.70
CA GLY A 378 2.26 -23.60 38.76
C GLY A 378 2.38 -22.95 37.37
N ALA A 379 2.48 -21.63 37.35
CA ALA A 379 2.49 -20.85 36.10
C ALA A 379 3.58 -21.33 35.12
N ASP A 380 4.82 -21.49 35.60
CA ASP A 380 6.00 -21.97 34.86
C ASP A 380 6.16 -23.51 34.83
N GLN A 381 5.16 -24.25 35.32
CA GLN A 381 5.18 -25.71 35.40
C GLN A 381 4.32 -26.33 34.30
N CYS A 382 4.67 -27.53 33.82
CA CYS A 382 3.94 -28.24 32.79
C CYS A 382 3.30 -29.52 33.33
N ARG A 383 2.11 -29.86 32.85
CA ARG A 383 1.37 -31.07 33.17
C ARG A 383 1.17 -31.86 31.88
N THR A 384 2.11 -32.77 31.61
CA THR A 384 2.21 -33.56 30.37
C THR A 384 2.45 -32.73 29.11
N PRO A 385 3.62 -32.07 28.98
CA PRO A 385 3.99 -31.41 27.73
C PRO A 385 4.24 -32.43 26.61
N LEU A 386 3.73 -32.19 25.40
CA LEU A 386 3.80 -33.12 24.26
C LEU A 386 4.49 -32.58 23.01
N ALA A 387 4.67 -31.26 22.93
CA ALA A 387 5.25 -30.60 21.77
C ALA A 387 6.24 -29.50 22.18
N LEU A 388 7.30 -29.33 21.39
CA LEU A 388 8.31 -28.28 21.58
C LEU A 388 8.65 -27.65 20.22
N ALA A 389 8.71 -26.32 20.17
CA ALA A 389 9.19 -25.57 19.01
C ALA A 389 9.94 -24.32 19.46
N THR A 390 10.49 -23.58 18.49
CA THR A 390 11.20 -22.32 18.73
C THR A 390 10.69 -21.22 17.81
N THR A 391 10.68 -19.98 18.30
CA THR A 391 10.37 -18.80 17.47
C THR A 391 11.55 -18.43 16.59
N SER A 392 11.28 -17.63 15.55
CA SER A 392 12.33 -17.06 14.70
C SER A 392 12.99 -15.86 15.39
N ALA A 393 14.32 -15.71 15.32
CA ALA A 393 14.99 -14.52 15.83
C ALA A 393 14.77 -13.36 14.85
N GLY A 394 14.17 -12.25 15.31
CA GLY A 394 13.87 -11.09 14.46
C GLY A 394 12.43 -11.06 13.90
N GLY A 395 11.54 -11.94 14.38
CA GLY A 395 10.10 -11.88 14.15
C GLY A 395 9.40 -10.90 15.10
N TYR A 396 8.31 -11.34 15.74
CA TYR A 396 7.65 -10.56 16.81
C TYR A 396 8.59 -10.36 18.01
N TRP A 397 9.45 -11.34 18.30
CA TRP A 397 10.44 -11.26 19.36
C TRP A 397 11.84 -10.97 18.82
N THR A 398 12.60 -10.14 19.55
CA THR A 398 13.98 -9.78 19.19
C THR A 398 14.97 -10.92 19.40
N ASP A 399 14.64 -11.89 20.24
CA ASP A 399 15.44 -13.08 20.56
C ASP A 399 14.60 -14.35 20.34
N THR A 400 15.27 -15.50 20.20
CA THR A 400 14.59 -16.81 20.12
C THR A 400 13.93 -17.20 21.44
N HIS A 401 12.68 -17.67 21.33
CA HIS A 401 11.85 -18.17 22.42
C HIS A 401 11.53 -19.65 22.24
N TRP A 402 11.32 -20.35 23.35
CA TRP A 402 10.91 -21.75 23.38
C TRP A 402 9.41 -21.84 23.61
N VAL A 403 8.70 -22.51 22.71
CA VAL A 403 7.25 -22.69 22.77
C VAL A 403 6.95 -24.13 23.15
N VAL A 404 6.21 -24.32 24.24
CA VAL A 404 5.91 -25.63 24.83
C VAL A 404 4.40 -25.86 24.79
N GLY A 405 4.00 -26.96 24.13
CA GLY A 405 2.63 -27.44 24.13
C GLY A 405 2.36 -28.31 25.35
N ASP A 406 1.58 -27.79 26.31
CA ASP A 406 1.24 -28.43 27.58
C ASP A 406 -0.17 -29.04 27.59
N THR A 407 -0.27 -30.26 27.08
CA THR A 407 -1.54 -30.93 26.80
C THR A 407 -2.42 -31.16 28.02
N GLY A 408 -1.84 -31.44 29.20
CA GLY A 408 -2.64 -31.74 30.40
C GLY A 408 -3.20 -30.50 31.09
N HIS A 409 -2.76 -29.29 30.70
CA HIS A 409 -3.44 -28.03 30.98
C HIS A 409 -4.25 -27.50 29.78
N GLY A 410 -3.99 -28.01 28.57
CA GLY A 410 -4.53 -27.45 27.33
C GLY A 410 -3.93 -26.07 27.00
N LEU A 411 -2.67 -25.84 27.37
CA LEU A 411 -2.01 -24.53 27.22
C LEU A 411 -0.82 -24.60 26.27
N ILE A 412 -0.59 -23.51 25.55
CA ILE A 412 0.68 -23.20 24.90
C ILE A 412 1.43 -22.23 25.83
N LYS A 413 2.70 -22.52 26.13
CA LYS A 413 3.53 -21.73 27.06
C LYS A 413 4.79 -21.26 26.36
N ILE A 414 5.13 -19.97 26.50
CA ILE A 414 6.29 -19.35 25.86
C ILE A 414 7.34 -18.99 26.92
N PHE A 415 8.58 -19.40 26.69
CA PHE A 415 9.74 -19.14 27.54
C PHE A 415 10.83 -18.40 26.75
N ASN A 416 11.55 -17.47 27.38
CA ASN A 416 12.70 -16.83 26.73
C ASN A 416 13.92 -17.77 26.65
N GLY A 417 14.96 -17.34 25.93
CA GLY A 417 16.23 -18.06 25.83
C GLY A 417 16.97 -18.32 27.16
N ALA A 418 16.60 -17.63 28.25
CA ALA A 418 17.10 -17.87 29.61
C ALA A 418 16.23 -18.85 30.42
N GLY A 419 15.09 -19.29 29.87
CA GLY A 419 14.16 -20.23 30.49
C GLY A 419 13.12 -19.63 31.42
N ALA A 420 12.94 -18.30 31.41
CA ALA A 420 11.87 -17.64 32.13
C ALA A 420 10.59 -17.63 31.28
N MET A 421 9.45 -17.98 31.90
CA MET A 421 8.16 -17.94 31.22
C MET A 421 7.72 -16.49 30.97
N ILE A 422 7.25 -16.21 29.76
CA ILE A 422 6.78 -14.90 29.31
C ILE A 422 5.25 -14.87 29.27
N SER A 423 4.64 -15.85 28.62
CA SER A 423 3.20 -15.90 28.43
C SER A 423 2.70 -17.34 28.32
N SER A 424 1.39 -17.50 28.50
CA SER A 424 0.69 -18.75 28.24
C SER A 424 -0.74 -18.46 27.84
N PHE A 425 -1.27 -19.21 26.89
CA PHE A 425 -2.64 -19.07 26.39
C PHE A 425 -3.23 -20.42 25.99
N GLY A 426 -4.55 -20.43 25.77
CA GLY A 426 -5.34 -21.63 25.53
C GLY A 426 -6.16 -22.06 26.75
N GLY A 427 -6.76 -23.24 26.68
CA GLY A 427 -7.49 -23.86 27.77
C GLY A 427 -7.87 -25.31 27.47
N SER A 428 -8.29 -26.06 28.49
CA SER A 428 -8.79 -27.42 28.28
C SER A 428 -10.26 -27.39 27.89
N GLY A 429 -10.58 -27.91 26.71
CA GLY A 429 -11.94 -27.92 26.19
C GLY A 429 -11.98 -28.13 24.68
N GLY A 430 -13.20 -28.15 24.12
CA GLY A 430 -13.44 -28.40 22.70
C GLY A 430 -13.81 -27.14 21.91
N GLY A 431 -13.76 -25.97 22.53
CA GLY A 431 -13.98 -24.69 21.87
C GLY A 431 -12.79 -24.25 21.01
N VAL A 432 -13.02 -23.25 20.16
CA VAL A 432 -11.96 -22.55 19.43
C VAL A 432 -11.06 -21.83 20.44
N GLY A 433 -9.75 -22.06 20.37
CA GLY A 433 -8.76 -21.60 21.33
C GLY A 433 -8.51 -22.57 22.50
N GLU A 434 -9.25 -23.67 22.56
CA GLU A 434 -9.09 -24.71 23.57
C GLU A 434 -8.55 -26.00 22.93
N PHE A 435 -7.96 -26.86 23.77
CA PHE A 435 -7.39 -28.13 23.37
C PHE A 435 -7.86 -29.26 24.30
N ILE A 436 -8.35 -30.34 23.70
CA ILE A 436 -8.58 -31.62 24.36
C ILE A 436 -7.31 -32.48 24.28
N ASN A 437 -6.65 -32.51 23.11
CA ASN A 437 -5.44 -33.29 22.92
C ASN A 437 -4.47 -32.64 21.92
N LEU A 438 -3.80 -31.58 22.40
CA LEU A 438 -2.69 -30.91 21.72
C LEU A 438 -1.57 -31.91 21.40
N ALA A 439 -1.33 -32.18 20.11
CA ALA A 439 -0.51 -33.31 19.65
C ALA A 439 0.78 -32.92 18.92
N GLY A 440 0.77 -31.78 18.23
CA GLY A 440 1.92 -31.21 17.52
C GLY A 440 1.85 -29.69 17.54
N LEU A 441 3.02 -29.06 17.51
CA LEU A 441 3.17 -27.62 17.54
C LEU A 441 4.39 -27.24 16.71
N ASP A 442 4.28 -26.17 15.93
CA ASP A 442 5.40 -25.55 15.24
C ASP A 442 5.15 -24.04 15.06
N VAL A 443 6.20 -23.28 14.81
CA VAL A 443 6.15 -21.83 14.68
C VAL A 443 6.66 -21.45 13.30
N GLY A 444 5.83 -20.72 12.55
CA GLY A 444 6.17 -20.22 11.22
C GLY A 444 6.80 -18.83 11.21
N PRO A 445 6.91 -18.19 10.03
CA PRO A 445 7.37 -16.81 9.92
C PRO A 445 6.44 -15.85 10.70
N ASP A 446 6.97 -14.70 11.11
CA ASP A 446 6.31 -13.72 12.00
C ASP A 446 5.92 -14.25 13.40
N ASP A 447 6.52 -15.38 13.81
CA ASP A 447 6.26 -16.08 15.07
C ASP A 447 4.81 -16.61 15.22
N LEU A 448 4.13 -16.86 14.10
CA LEU A 448 2.79 -17.45 14.10
C LEU A 448 2.83 -18.92 14.55
N ILE A 449 2.03 -19.26 15.56
CA ILE A 449 2.06 -20.56 16.23
C ILE A 449 0.96 -21.47 15.69
N TYR A 450 1.31 -22.63 15.14
CA TYR A 450 0.38 -23.65 14.67
C TYR A 450 0.31 -24.81 15.65
N ALA A 451 -0.91 -25.28 15.94
CA ALA A 451 -1.17 -26.31 16.92
C ALA A 451 -2.25 -27.29 16.45
N SER A 452 -1.95 -28.59 16.45
CA SER A 452 -2.92 -29.65 16.12
C SER A 452 -3.62 -30.18 17.37
N ASP A 453 -4.93 -30.36 17.28
CA ASP A 453 -5.69 -31.14 18.26
C ASP A 453 -6.15 -32.46 17.64
N SER A 454 -5.52 -33.52 18.10
CA SER A 454 -5.75 -34.88 17.58
C SER A 454 -7.14 -35.44 17.88
N PHE A 455 -7.83 -34.95 18.92
CA PHE A 455 -9.16 -35.42 19.30
C PHE A 455 -10.26 -34.63 18.57
N GLN A 456 -10.05 -33.34 18.38
CA GLN A 456 -10.98 -32.47 17.64
C GLN A 456 -10.80 -32.55 16.12
N SER A 457 -9.75 -33.23 15.63
CA SER A 457 -9.48 -33.40 14.20
C SER A 457 -9.29 -32.08 13.45
N TRP A 458 -8.71 -31.08 14.12
CA TRP A 458 -8.42 -29.77 13.54
C TRP A 458 -7.03 -29.25 13.92
N VAL A 459 -6.61 -28.21 13.21
CA VAL A 459 -5.41 -27.42 13.45
C VAL A 459 -5.85 -25.98 13.67
N GLN A 460 -5.22 -25.32 14.64
CA GLN A 460 -5.47 -23.93 15.02
C GLN A 460 -4.18 -23.14 14.88
N SER A 461 -4.26 -21.90 14.39
CA SER A 461 -3.12 -20.97 14.37
C SER A 461 -3.37 -19.75 15.26
N PHE A 462 -2.30 -19.27 15.89
CA PHE A 462 -2.33 -18.22 16.91
C PHE A 462 -1.25 -17.19 16.65
N ASN A 463 -1.59 -15.92 16.81
CA ASN A 463 -0.60 -14.85 16.88
C ASN A 463 0.31 -15.03 18.12
N PRO A 464 1.50 -14.41 18.15
CA PRO A 464 2.43 -14.49 19.29
C PRO A 464 1.84 -14.07 20.64
N ASP A 465 0.80 -13.22 20.62
CA ASP A 465 0.07 -12.75 21.79
C ASP A 465 -0.99 -13.74 22.31
N GLY A 466 -1.21 -14.85 21.59
CA GLY A 466 -2.19 -15.89 21.90
C GLY A 466 -3.58 -15.67 21.31
N THR A 467 -3.79 -14.62 20.51
CA THR A 467 -5.05 -14.43 19.79
C THR A 467 -5.18 -15.42 18.64
N ILE A 468 -6.38 -15.97 18.46
CA ILE A 468 -6.66 -17.00 17.45
C ILE A 468 -6.74 -16.34 16.09
N ARG A 469 -6.00 -16.89 15.12
CA ARG A 469 -6.02 -16.45 13.73
C ARG A 469 -6.93 -17.32 12.90
N GLU A 470 -6.73 -18.64 12.92
CA GLU A 470 -7.56 -19.55 12.14
C GLU A 470 -7.75 -20.92 12.78
N THR A 471 -8.76 -21.65 12.30
CA THR A 471 -9.04 -23.02 12.71
C THR A 471 -9.58 -23.78 11.52
N PHE A 472 -8.97 -24.92 11.21
CA PHE A 472 -9.31 -25.70 10.03
C PHE A 472 -9.05 -27.19 10.26
N GLY A 473 -9.71 -28.02 9.47
CA GLY A 473 -9.77 -29.44 9.75
C GLY A 473 -11.12 -29.84 10.30
N SER A 474 -11.58 -31.01 9.86
CA SER A 474 -12.68 -31.74 10.46
C SER A 474 -12.37 -33.23 10.40
N TYR A 475 -13.06 -34.03 11.20
CA TYR A 475 -12.90 -35.48 11.11
C TYR A 475 -13.25 -35.99 9.70
N GLY A 476 -12.35 -36.76 9.07
CA GLY A 476 -12.62 -37.40 7.79
C GLY A 476 -11.39 -37.61 6.91
N ALA A 477 -11.63 -38.15 5.71
CA ALA A 477 -10.61 -38.55 4.75
C ALA A 477 -10.56 -37.65 3.49
N GLY A 478 -11.29 -36.53 3.45
CA GLY A 478 -11.23 -35.52 2.38
C GLY A 478 -10.04 -34.54 2.51
N LEU A 479 -9.75 -33.73 1.47
CA LEU A 479 -8.66 -32.74 1.51
C LEU A 479 -9.05 -31.68 2.54
N GLY A 480 -8.14 -31.37 3.46
CA GLY A 480 -8.43 -30.52 4.61
C GLY A 480 -9.19 -31.23 5.75
N GLN A 481 -9.38 -32.56 5.72
CA GLN A 481 -9.97 -33.33 6.83
C GLN A 481 -8.94 -34.26 7.48
N PHE A 482 -9.01 -34.47 8.80
CA PHE A 482 -8.03 -35.26 9.55
C PHE A 482 -8.72 -36.35 10.38
N GLU A 483 -8.30 -37.61 10.25
CA GLU A 483 -8.81 -38.67 11.14
C GLU A 483 -8.07 -38.69 12.48
N THR A 484 -6.82 -38.23 12.54
CA THR A 484 -6.05 -37.97 13.77
C THR A 484 -4.84 -37.09 13.40
N PRO A 485 -4.95 -35.76 13.45
CA PRO A 485 -3.81 -34.89 13.18
C PRO A 485 -2.76 -35.06 14.30
N ALA A 486 -1.49 -35.15 13.93
CA ALA A 486 -0.36 -35.34 14.86
C ALA A 486 0.69 -34.26 14.67
N GLY A 487 1.96 -34.62 14.42
CA GLY A 487 3.01 -33.65 14.14
C GLY A 487 2.72 -32.80 12.91
N LEU A 488 3.12 -31.53 12.98
CA LEU A 488 3.04 -30.57 11.90
C LEU A 488 4.39 -29.85 11.76
N VAL A 489 4.68 -29.31 10.58
CA VAL A 489 5.86 -28.46 10.35
C VAL A 489 5.53 -27.32 9.39
N VAL A 490 6.08 -26.14 9.64
CA VAL A 490 6.10 -25.02 8.72
C VAL A 490 7.42 -25.06 7.94
N ALA A 491 7.33 -25.22 6.63
CA ALA A 491 8.48 -25.16 5.74
C ALA A 491 8.67 -23.70 5.28
N ASP A 492 9.26 -22.88 6.16
CA ASP A 492 9.31 -21.41 6.04
C ASP A 492 9.83 -20.91 4.69
N GLY A 493 10.85 -21.55 4.11
CA GLY A 493 11.37 -21.18 2.78
C GLY A 493 10.42 -21.43 1.60
N TYR A 494 9.23 -21.98 1.85
CA TYR A 494 8.25 -22.40 0.84
C TYR A 494 6.81 -22.01 1.15
N ASP A 495 6.55 -21.24 2.21
CA ASP A 495 5.21 -20.82 2.64
C ASP A 495 4.21 -22.00 2.81
N ARG A 496 4.69 -23.18 3.24
CA ARG A 496 3.85 -24.38 3.39
C ARG A 496 3.78 -24.86 4.83
N LEU A 497 2.57 -25.21 5.27
CA LEU A 497 2.32 -25.98 6.46
C LEU A 497 2.05 -27.44 6.06
N VAL A 498 2.72 -28.38 6.70
CA VAL A 498 2.53 -29.82 6.47
C VAL A 498 2.03 -30.47 7.74
N VAL A 499 0.89 -31.15 7.67
CA VAL A 499 0.25 -31.79 8.84
C VAL A 499 0.14 -33.29 8.62
N ALA A 500 0.67 -34.08 9.55
CA ALA A 500 0.54 -35.52 9.55
C ALA A 500 -0.85 -35.95 10.06
N SER A 501 -1.50 -36.86 9.34
CA SER A 501 -2.76 -37.47 9.75
C SER A 501 -2.57 -38.97 9.89
N VAL A 502 -2.47 -39.43 11.15
CA VAL A 502 -1.98 -40.77 11.51
C VAL A 502 -2.88 -41.87 10.94
N ASN A 503 -4.18 -41.81 11.24
CA ASN A 503 -5.12 -42.88 10.90
C ASN A 503 -5.47 -42.92 9.41
N SER A 504 -5.36 -41.78 8.72
CA SER A 504 -5.52 -41.71 7.27
C SER A 504 -4.21 -41.90 6.51
N SER A 505 -3.13 -42.32 7.19
CA SER A 505 -1.81 -42.68 6.62
C SER A 505 -1.24 -41.67 5.61
N ARG A 506 -1.39 -40.37 5.87
CA ARG A 506 -1.01 -39.32 4.91
C ARG A 506 -0.48 -38.05 5.57
N LEU A 507 0.22 -37.24 4.80
CA LEU A 507 0.48 -35.84 5.09
C LEU A 507 -0.48 -34.97 4.29
N GLN A 508 -0.87 -33.82 4.81
CA GLN A 508 -1.58 -32.79 4.07
C GLN A 508 -0.76 -31.52 4.05
N VAL A 509 -0.64 -30.91 2.87
CA VAL A 509 0.11 -29.68 2.64
C VAL A 509 -0.88 -28.54 2.46
N PHE A 510 -0.69 -27.47 3.22
CA PHE A 510 -1.51 -26.27 3.25
C PHE A 510 -0.65 -25.07 2.86
N ALA A 511 -1.24 -24.11 2.15
CA ALA A 511 -0.62 -22.80 1.97
C ALA A 511 -0.71 -22.02 3.29
N THR A 512 0.33 -21.29 3.65
CA THR A 512 0.33 -20.41 4.84
C THR A 512 -0.14 -18.97 4.53
N THR A 513 -0.40 -18.67 3.25
CA THR A 513 -0.66 -17.32 2.73
C THR A 513 -2.11 -17.01 2.36
N SER A 514 -3.08 -17.88 2.66
CA SER A 514 -4.49 -17.65 2.27
C SER A 514 -5.45 -17.59 3.46
N ASN A 515 -5.95 -16.39 3.74
CA ASN A 515 -7.12 -16.14 4.59
C ASN A 515 -8.39 -16.49 3.78
N PRO A 516 -9.11 -17.60 4.08
CA PRO A 516 -10.45 -17.45 4.65
C PRO A 516 -10.90 -18.58 5.63
N VAL A 517 -11.69 -18.20 6.63
CA VAL A 517 -12.37 -18.99 7.68
C VAL A 517 -13.50 -19.90 7.14
N ILE A 518 -13.63 -21.23 7.45
CA ILE A 518 -14.90 -22.06 7.56
C ILE A 518 -14.72 -23.41 8.35
N GLN A 519 -15.75 -23.87 9.12
CA GLN A 519 -15.83 -25.03 10.06
C GLN A 519 -16.54 -26.33 9.53
N GLY A 520 -16.32 -27.53 10.14
CA GLY A 520 -16.85 -28.87 9.76
C GLY A 520 -18.31 -29.25 10.15
N PRO A 521 -18.81 -30.48 9.85
CA PRO A 521 -20.25 -30.83 9.94
C PRO A 521 -20.77 -31.05 11.37
N LEU A 522 -21.92 -30.43 11.67
CA LEU A 522 -22.47 -30.29 13.03
C LEU A 522 -23.78 -31.09 13.23
N PRO A 523 -24.08 -31.56 14.45
CA PRO A 523 -25.44 -31.96 14.84
C PRO A 523 -26.37 -30.74 14.74
N ALA A 524 -27.56 -30.92 14.14
CA ALA A 524 -28.52 -29.84 13.89
C ALA A 524 -29.90 -30.25 14.43
N PRO A 525 -30.14 -30.05 15.74
CA PRO A 525 -31.46 -30.22 16.31
C PRO A 525 -32.43 -29.19 15.69
N VAL A 526 -33.61 -29.64 15.26
CA VAL A 526 -34.65 -28.77 14.68
C VAL A 526 -35.99 -29.05 15.35
N LEU A 527 -36.66 -28.02 15.84
CA LEU A 527 -37.98 -28.12 16.45
C LEU A 527 -39.03 -27.53 15.49
N GLU A 528 -39.91 -28.37 14.94
CA GLU A 528 -40.90 -28.01 13.92
C GLU A 528 -42.36 -28.20 14.39
N PRO A 529 -43.25 -27.21 14.20
CA PRO A 529 -42.94 -25.89 13.67
C PRO A 529 -42.12 -25.07 14.68
N ALA A 530 -41.21 -24.23 14.17
CA ALA A 530 -40.39 -23.32 14.99
C ALA A 530 -41.24 -22.26 15.75
N SER A 531 -42.52 -22.15 15.40
CA SER A 531 -43.50 -21.37 16.15
C SER A 531 -44.87 -22.06 16.18
N LEU A 532 -45.53 -22.00 17.34
CA LEU A 532 -46.91 -22.44 17.55
C LEU A 532 -47.78 -21.22 17.89
N THR A 533 -48.76 -20.93 17.03
CA THR A 533 -49.70 -19.82 17.25
C THR A 533 -51.07 -20.35 17.67
N PHE A 534 -51.55 -19.86 18.80
CA PHE A 534 -52.85 -20.15 19.39
C PHE A 534 -53.83 -19.02 19.05
N PRO A 535 -55.12 -19.32 18.79
CA PRO A 535 -56.13 -18.31 18.51
C PRO A 535 -56.39 -17.38 19.70
N MET A 536 -57.03 -16.23 19.45
CA MET A 536 -57.40 -15.25 20.50
C MET A 536 -58.19 -15.92 21.63
N GLN A 537 -57.76 -15.69 22.87
CA GLN A 537 -58.24 -16.37 24.06
C GLN A 537 -58.53 -15.36 25.18
N GLU A 538 -59.71 -15.43 25.80
CA GLU A 538 -60.07 -14.49 26.87
C GLU A 538 -59.25 -14.73 28.15
N LEU A 539 -58.87 -13.63 28.84
CA LEU A 539 -58.18 -13.64 30.13
C LEU A 539 -58.83 -14.64 31.12
N GLY A 540 -58.05 -15.66 31.55
CA GLY A 540 -58.50 -16.68 32.51
C GLY A 540 -59.12 -17.96 31.94
N SER A 541 -58.99 -18.22 30.64
CA SER A 541 -59.45 -19.46 29.95
C SER A 541 -58.29 -20.22 29.28
N THR A 542 -58.46 -21.50 28.87
CA THR A 542 -57.39 -22.35 28.29
C THR A 542 -57.75 -22.86 26.89
N SER A 543 -56.77 -22.88 25.98
CA SER A 543 -56.89 -23.31 24.58
C SER A 543 -56.93 -24.84 24.39
N ASN A 544 -57.17 -25.29 23.16
CA ASN A 544 -56.89 -26.67 22.73
C ASN A 544 -55.37 -26.90 22.53
N PRO A 545 -54.84 -28.14 22.70
CA PRO A 545 -53.42 -28.42 22.55
C PRO A 545 -52.96 -28.46 21.08
N ILE A 546 -51.74 -28.00 20.80
CA ILE A 546 -51.05 -28.06 19.50
C ILE A 546 -49.70 -28.77 19.66
N GLY A 547 -49.29 -29.60 18.70
CA GLY A 547 -48.06 -30.40 18.79
C GLY A 547 -46.82 -29.76 18.12
N ALA A 548 -45.63 -29.96 18.70
CA ALA A 548 -44.32 -29.61 18.13
C ALA A 548 -43.41 -30.85 18.04
N VAL A 549 -42.70 -31.04 16.93
CA VAL A 549 -41.86 -32.20 16.61
C VAL A 549 -40.38 -31.81 16.68
N LEU A 550 -39.60 -32.50 17.51
CA LEU A 550 -38.14 -32.36 17.53
C LEU A 550 -37.53 -33.39 16.58
N ARG A 551 -36.70 -32.94 15.63
CA ARG A 551 -36.01 -33.75 14.61
C ARG A 551 -34.50 -33.49 14.66
N ASN A 552 -33.70 -34.43 14.18
CA ASN A 552 -32.27 -34.23 13.95
C ASN A 552 -31.96 -34.16 12.45
N ASP A 553 -31.60 -32.96 11.98
CA ASP A 553 -31.29 -32.68 10.57
C ASP A 553 -29.77 -32.65 10.29
N GLY A 554 -28.95 -32.83 11.34
CA GLY A 554 -27.51 -32.85 11.24
C GLY A 554 -26.93 -34.24 10.99
N GLY A 555 -25.64 -34.27 10.67
CA GLY A 555 -24.91 -35.51 10.39
C GLY A 555 -24.53 -36.35 11.62
N ALA A 556 -24.81 -35.87 12.83
CA ALA A 556 -24.41 -36.50 14.10
C ALA A 556 -25.57 -36.53 15.12
N PRO A 557 -25.66 -37.56 15.99
CA PRO A 557 -26.69 -37.64 17.05
C PRO A 557 -26.51 -36.56 18.12
N PHE A 558 -27.60 -36.17 18.79
CA PHE A 558 -27.58 -35.31 19.99
C PHE A 558 -28.44 -35.87 21.13
N GLY A 559 -28.08 -35.56 22.38
CA GLY A 559 -28.84 -35.91 23.58
C GLY A 559 -29.74 -34.76 24.06
N ILE A 560 -30.83 -35.07 24.76
CA ILE A 560 -31.74 -34.10 25.38
C ILE A 560 -31.42 -34.00 26.87
N ALA A 561 -30.96 -32.84 27.32
CA ALA A 561 -30.57 -32.61 28.71
C ALA A 561 -31.74 -32.11 29.57
N GLN A 562 -32.55 -31.19 29.05
CA GLN A 562 -33.67 -30.58 29.78
C GLN A 562 -34.75 -30.08 28.82
N VAL A 563 -36.02 -30.17 29.23
CA VAL A 563 -37.16 -29.55 28.54
C VAL A 563 -37.84 -28.58 29.50
N SER A 564 -38.01 -27.33 29.08
CA SER A 564 -38.70 -26.30 29.84
C SER A 564 -39.66 -25.50 28.97
N ILE A 565 -40.71 -24.96 29.58
CA ILE A 565 -41.70 -24.12 28.90
C ILE A 565 -42.00 -22.88 29.74
N THR A 566 -42.17 -21.72 29.09
CA THR A 566 -42.32 -20.42 29.74
C THR A 566 -43.60 -19.70 29.31
N GLY A 567 -43.95 -18.65 30.06
CA GLY A 567 -45.14 -17.83 29.80
C GLY A 567 -46.44 -18.52 30.23
N ASP A 568 -47.53 -18.16 29.57
CA ASP A 568 -48.87 -18.68 29.83
C ASP A 568 -49.12 -20.04 29.15
N PHE A 569 -48.06 -20.82 28.97
CA PHE A 569 -48.07 -22.07 28.20
C PHE A 569 -47.66 -23.26 29.07
N SER A 570 -48.13 -24.46 28.71
CA SER A 570 -47.77 -25.71 29.39
C SER A 570 -47.61 -26.86 28.38
N GLN A 571 -46.78 -27.86 28.71
CA GLN A 571 -46.45 -28.96 27.79
C GLN A 571 -46.47 -30.37 28.40
N THR A 572 -46.65 -31.39 27.56
CA THR A 572 -46.38 -32.81 27.87
C THR A 572 -45.33 -33.41 26.93
N ASN A 573 -44.29 -34.05 27.50
CA ASN A 573 -43.11 -34.57 26.78
C ASN A 573 -43.36 -35.98 26.21
N GLY A 574 -43.04 -36.18 24.92
CA GLY A 574 -43.11 -37.46 24.22
C GLY A 574 -41.79 -37.94 23.60
N CYS A 575 -40.63 -37.44 24.06
CA CYS A 575 -39.29 -37.80 23.57
C CYS A 575 -38.52 -38.73 24.53
N ASP A 576 -37.65 -39.58 23.96
CA ASP A 576 -36.62 -40.35 24.68
C ASP A 576 -35.32 -39.52 24.88
N ASP A 577 -34.31 -40.04 25.58
CA ASP A 577 -33.10 -39.29 26.00
C ASP A 577 -32.16 -38.83 24.84
N PHE A 578 -32.27 -39.41 23.65
CA PHE A 578 -31.43 -39.09 22.47
C PHE A 578 -32.25 -39.06 21.17
N VAL A 579 -31.79 -38.26 20.19
CA VAL A 579 -32.35 -38.22 18.83
C VAL A 579 -31.25 -38.55 17.82
N ASP A 580 -31.34 -39.75 17.24
CA ASP A 580 -30.43 -40.24 16.20
C ASP A 580 -30.48 -39.38 14.92
N PRO A 581 -29.46 -39.42 14.03
CA PRO A 581 -29.52 -38.73 12.74
C PRO A 581 -30.78 -39.13 11.96
N ALA A 582 -31.53 -38.13 11.46
CA ALA A 582 -32.85 -38.28 10.84
C ALA A 582 -33.99 -38.83 11.75
N GLY A 583 -33.78 -38.94 13.07
CA GLY A 583 -34.80 -39.31 14.06
C GLY A 583 -35.71 -38.14 14.46
N SER A 584 -36.89 -38.43 15.03
CA SER A 584 -37.80 -37.40 15.56
C SER A 584 -38.74 -37.86 16.70
N CYS A 585 -39.28 -36.93 17.48
CA CYS A 585 -40.25 -37.12 18.58
C CYS A 585 -41.15 -35.89 18.79
N THR A 586 -42.20 -35.93 19.63
CA THR A 586 -43.24 -34.86 19.69
C THR A 586 -43.63 -34.40 21.10
N PHE A 587 -43.81 -33.08 21.28
CA PHE A 587 -44.37 -32.39 22.45
C PHE A 587 -45.80 -31.91 22.17
N GLN A 588 -46.69 -31.87 23.17
CA GLN A 588 -48.02 -31.23 23.06
C GLN A 588 -48.08 -29.99 23.96
N VAL A 589 -48.54 -28.86 23.44
CA VAL A 589 -48.49 -27.53 24.09
C VAL A 589 -49.89 -26.89 24.20
N LEU A 590 -50.21 -26.27 25.34
CA LEU A 590 -51.46 -25.57 25.67
C LEU A 590 -51.21 -24.10 26.01
N PHE A 591 -52.17 -23.20 25.77
CA PHE A 591 -52.12 -21.76 26.10
C PHE A 591 -53.26 -21.33 27.04
N ALA A 592 -52.96 -20.58 28.11
CA ALA A 592 -53.95 -20.09 29.07
C ALA A 592 -53.61 -18.65 29.54
N PRO A 593 -54.10 -17.59 28.85
CA PRO A 593 -53.66 -16.22 29.08
C PRO A 593 -54.01 -15.68 30.47
N THR A 594 -53.00 -15.12 31.13
CA THR A 594 -53.10 -14.37 32.40
C THR A 594 -52.94 -12.85 32.20
N GLY A 595 -52.68 -12.41 30.95
CA GLY A 595 -52.61 -11.00 30.50
C GLY A 595 -53.32 -10.77 29.15
N THR A 596 -53.22 -9.56 28.58
CA THR A 596 -53.83 -9.16 27.29
C THR A 596 -52.79 -8.70 26.29
N GLY A 597 -53.12 -8.73 25.00
CA GLY A 597 -52.15 -8.64 23.91
C GLY A 597 -51.60 -10.01 23.53
N GLU A 598 -50.68 -10.03 22.57
CA GLU A 598 -49.93 -11.23 22.22
C GLU A 598 -49.06 -11.65 23.41
N LEU A 599 -49.38 -12.80 23.98
CA LEU A 599 -48.64 -13.44 25.05
C LEU A 599 -47.78 -14.51 24.42
N THR A 600 -46.47 -14.39 24.64
CA THR A 600 -45.50 -15.29 24.10
C THR A 600 -44.88 -16.14 25.19
N GLY A 601 -44.41 -17.30 24.77
CA GLY A 601 -43.70 -18.25 25.60
C GLY A 601 -42.74 -19.02 24.72
N GLU A 602 -41.95 -19.88 25.34
CA GLU A 602 -40.98 -20.67 24.59
C GLU A 602 -41.01 -22.09 25.12
N LEU A 603 -41.09 -23.05 24.20
CA LEU A 603 -40.72 -24.43 24.48
C LEU A 603 -39.22 -24.57 24.21
N ARG A 604 -38.41 -24.68 25.26
CA ARG A 604 -36.96 -24.85 25.18
C ARG A 604 -36.57 -26.30 25.44
N VAL A 605 -35.76 -26.85 24.54
CA VAL A 605 -35.15 -28.18 24.68
C VAL A 605 -33.63 -28.00 24.64
N GLU A 606 -32.97 -28.20 25.78
CA GLU A 606 -31.51 -28.16 25.88
C GLU A 606 -30.93 -29.44 25.28
N THR A 607 -29.98 -29.30 24.37
CA THR A 607 -29.37 -30.42 23.65
C THR A 607 -27.85 -30.41 23.77
N SER A 608 -27.23 -31.55 23.49
CA SER A 608 -25.75 -31.65 23.41
C SER A 608 -25.15 -31.16 22.08
N ALA A 609 -25.93 -30.55 21.18
CA ALA A 609 -25.45 -30.01 19.91
C ALA A 609 -24.81 -28.61 20.09
N ARG A 610 -24.09 -28.08 19.08
CA ARG A 610 -23.44 -26.75 19.16
C ARG A 610 -24.42 -25.62 19.48
N GLU A 611 -25.63 -25.71 18.95
CA GLU A 611 -26.71 -24.75 19.21
C GLU A 611 -27.15 -24.78 20.68
N GLY A 612 -26.86 -25.87 21.41
CA GLY A 612 -27.01 -26.04 22.86
C GLY A 612 -28.45 -26.08 23.36
N THR A 613 -29.38 -25.40 22.68
CA THR A 613 -30.79 -25.33 23.02
C THR A 613 -31.58 -25.00 21.77
N VAL A 614 -32.60 -25.81 21.47
CA VAL A 614 -33.58 -25.48 20.43
C VAL A 614 -34.87 -24.98 21.05
N VAL A 615 -35.48 -24.03 20.38
CA VAL A 615 -36.62 -23.28 20.90
C VAL A 615 -37.74 -23.25 19.87
N ALA A 616 -38.97 -23.47 20.32
CA ALA A 616 -40.16 -23.13 19.54
C ALA A 616 -40.85 -21.96 20.22
N ALA A 617 -41.05 -20.88 19.46
CA ALA A 617 -41.80 -19.72 19.92
C ALA A 617 -43.27 -20.09 20.06
N LEU A 618 -43.86 -19.74 21.18
CA LEU A 618 -45.28 -19.93 21.44
C LEU A 618 -45.90 -18.54 21.44
N ALA A 619 -47.00 -18.37 20.72
CA ALA A 619 -47.72 -17.10 20.67
C ALA A 619 -49.21 -17.35 20.77
N GLY A 620 -49.91 -16.59 21.60
CA GLY A 620 -51.36 -16.59 21.66
C GLY A 620 -51.85 -15.25 22.18
N THR A 621 -53.02 -14.78 21.77
CA THR A 621 -53.46 -13.41 22.11
C THR A 621 -54.49 -13.43 23.23
N GLY A 622 -54.17 -12.81 24.37
CA GLY A 622 -55.15 -12.39 25.38
C GLY A 622 -55.84 -11.09 24.96
N VAL A 623 -57.11 -10.80 25.30
CA VAL A 623 -57.80 -9.56 24.84
C VAL A 623 -58.54 -8.78 25.94
N GLN A 624 -58.43 -7.41 25.96
CA GLN A 624 -59.09 -6.39 26.85
C GLN A 624 -59.14 -4.98 26.16
N SER A 625 -60.03 -4.02 26.55
CA SER A 625 -60.39 -2.67 25.95
C SER A 625 -59.26 -1.71 25.43
N PRO A 626 -59.53 -0.65 24.60
CA PRO A 626 -58.51 0.04 23.76
C PRO A 626 -57.42 0.88 24.47
N SER A 627 -56.20 0.98 23.88
CA SER A 627 -54.95 1.47 24.51
C SER A 627 -54.02 2.17 23.50
N LEU A 628 -53.41 3.32 23.86
CA LEU A 628 -52.44 4.08 23.04
C LEU A 628 -51.00 3.90 23.57
N THR A 629 -50.04 3.67 22.67
CA THR A 629 -48.60 3.60 23.00
C THR A 629 -47.78 4.51 22.09
N LEU A 630 -46.77 5.16 22.66
CA LEU A 630 -45.77 5.97 21.94
C LEU A 630 -44.43 5.23 21.94
N THR A 631 -43.83 4.99 20.79
CA THR A 631 -42.54 4.30 20.70
C THR A 631 -41.61 5.08 19.77
N PRO A 632 -40.38 5.44 20.20
CA PRO A 632 -39.80 5.25 21.55
C PRO A 632 -40.39 6.22 22.60
N GLN A 633 -40.15 5.94 23.89
CA GLN A 633 -40.62 6.76 25.02
C GLN A 633 -39.72 7.98 25.31
N SER A 634 -38.55 8.04 24.68
CA SER A 634 -37.66 9.20 24.69
C SER A 634 -36.92 9.32 23.36
N LEU A 635 -36.67 10.54 22.91
CA LEU A 635 -35.78 10.85 21.79
C LEU A 635 -34.58 11.62 22.32
N TYR A 636 -33.38 11.14 21.98
CA TYR A 636 -32.13 11.82 22.27
C TYR A 636 -31.50 12.27 20.97
N PHE A 637 -31.31 13.58 20.83
CA PHE A 637 -30.60 14.19 19.72
C PHE A 637 -29.15 14.39 20.15
N GLN A 638 -28.23 13.76 19.43
CA GLN A 638 -26.79 13.98 19.63
C GLN A 638 -26.44 15.45 19.44
N ASP A 639 -25.21 15.81 19.81
CA ASP A 639 -24.65 17.14 19.65
C ASP A 639 -24.94 17.71 18.26
N GLN A 640 -25.91 18.63 18.20
CA GLN A 640 -26.33 19.27 16.97
C GLN A 640 -25.68 20.64 16.88
N THR A 641 -25.00 20.90 15.77
CA THR A 641 -24.36 22.19 15.55
C THR A 641 -25.39 23.33 15.57
N VAL A 642 -25.14 24.38 16.35
CA VAL A 642 -26.04 25.54 16.47
C VAL A 642 -26.37 26.14 15.10
N GLY A 643 -27.65 26.41 14.85
CA GLY A 643 -28.14 26.98 13.59
C GLY A 643 -28.42 25.97 12.48
N THR A 644 -28.15 24.69 12.72
CA THR A 644 -28.56 23.58 11.84
C THR A 644 -29.78 22.85 12.42
N THR A 645 -30.47 22.07 11.59
CA THR A 645 -31.59 21.23 12.02
C THR A 645 -31.20 19.78 11.90
N SER A 646 -31.42 19.01 12.96
CA SER A 646 -31.14 17.59 12.96
C SER A 646 -31.90 16.85 11.87
N VAL A 647 -31.40 15.67 11.51
CA VAL A 647 -32.22 14.66 10.86
C VAL A 647 -33.47 14.40 11.72
N PRO A 648 -34.64 14.15 11.11
CA PRO A 648 -35.86 13.89 11.86
C PRO A 648 -35.72 12.55 12.59
N GLN A 649 -36.03 12.54 13.88
CA GLN A 649 -36.31 11.32 14.62
C GLN A 649 -37.83 11.12 14.67
N PHE A 650 -38.25 9.86 14.79
CA PHE A 650 -39.65 9.49 14.64
C PHE A 650 -40.18 8.91 15.94
N VAL A 651 -41.39 9.33 16.32
CA VAL A 651 -42.21 8.67 17.33
C VAL A 651 -43.39 8.03 16.61
N THR A 652 -43.52 6.72 16.73
CA THR A 652 -44.71 6.01 16.28
C THR A 652 -45.78 6.08 17.35
N VAL A 653 -46.96 6.55 16.97
CA VAL A 653 -48.17 6.54 17.78
C VAL A 653 -49.02 5.37 17.31
N THR A 654 -49.25 4.39 18.18
CA THR A 654 -50.01 3.18 17.81
C THR A 654 -51.22 3.01 18.72
N ASN A 655 -52.38 2.77 18.10
CA ASN A 655 -53.55 2.28 18.82
C ASN A 655 -53.45 0.75 18.93
N LEU A 656 -52.90 0.28 20.05
CA LEU A 656 -52.64 -1.14 20.30
C LEU A 656 -53.81 -1.87 20.97
N GLY A 657 -54.89 -1.18 21.33
CA GLY A 657 -56.03 -1.83 21.96
C GLY A 657 -57.29 -1.85 21.06
N PRO A 658 -58.25 -2.71 21.38
CA PRO A 658 -59.39 -2.99 20.51
C PRO A 658 -60.42 -1.86 20.44
N GLY A 659 -60.69 -1.35 19.23
CA GLY A 659 -61.61 -0.24 18.94
C GLY A 659 -60.96 1.09 18.53
N ASP A 660 -61.73 1.97 17.89
CA ASP A 660 -61.26 3.28 17.40
C ASP A 660 -60.86 4.23 18.54
N LEU A 661 -59.70 4.87 18.39
CA LEU A 661 -59.08 5.80 19.34
C LEU A 661 -59.04 7.23 18.76
N ALA A 662 -59.59 8.25 19.43
CA ALA A 662 -59.54 9.63 18.94
C ALA A 662 -58.31 10.41 19.45
N ILE A 663 -57.65 11.16 18.56
CA ILE A 663 -56.52 12.07 18.86
C ILE A 663 -57.04 13.51 18.91
N HIS A 664 -56.73 14.23 19.98
CA HIS A 664 -57.15 15.61 20.25
C HIS A 664 -56.08 16.65 19.95
N GLY A 665 -54.78 16.29 20.01
CA GLY A 665 -53.67 17.18 19.68
C GLY A 665 -52.31 16.51 19.83
N ILE A 666 -51.32 17.01 19.07
CA ILE A 666 -49.91 16.60 19.14
C ILE A 666 -49.06 17.86 19.12
N ASP A 667 -48.27 18.11 20.17
CA ASP A 667 -47.54 19.38 20.35
C ASP A 667 -46.13 19.19 20.95
N THR A 668 -45.20 20.10 20.62
CA THR A 668 -43.86 20.25 21.24
C THR A 668 -43.45 21.73 21.28
N ALA A 669 -42.46 22.08 22.10
CA ALA A 669 -41.94 23.44 22.23
C ALA A 669 -40.54 23.59 21.59
N ALA A 670 -40.22 24.79 21.10
CA ALA A 670 -38.87 25.13 20.64
C ALA A 670 -37.82 24.83 21.73
N PRO A 671 -36.63 24.30 21.38
CA PRO A 671 -36.04 24.19 20.03
C PRO A 671 -36.46 22.94 19.22
N TYR A 672 -37.45 22.18 19.69
CA TYR A 672 -38.00 21.04 18.93
C TYR A 672 -39.10 21.48 17.97
N LEU A 673 -39.11 20.86 16.80
CA LEU A 673 -40.11 21.06 15.76
C LEU A 673 -40.81 19.73 15.49
N GLN A 674 -42.14 19.71 15.47
CA GLN A 674 -42.91 18.51 15.13
C GLN A 674 -43.78 18.68 13.88
N SER A 675 -43.87 17.61 13.11
CA SER A 675 -44.91 17.39 12.09
C SER A 675 -45.36 15.94 12.16
N ASN A 676 -46.63 15.65 11.89
CA ASN A 676 -47.16 14.28 11.98
C ASN A 676 -48.16 13.98 10.87
N ASP A 677 -48.40 12.69 10.63
CA ASP A 677 -49.41 12.17 9.70
C ASP A 677 -50.62 11.53 10.44
N CYS A 678 -50.78 11.85 11.73
CA CYS A 678 -51.77 11.22 12.59
C CYS A 678 -53.21 11.66 12.29
N PRO A 679 -54.14 10.71 12.01
CA PRO A 679 -55.54 11.05 11.79
C PRO A 679 -56.25 11.37 13.12
N ALA A 680 -57.35 12.14 13.03
CA ALA A 680 -58.14 12.53 14.21
C ALA A 680 -58.79 11.32 14.93
N THR A 681 -58.97 10.20 14.23
CA THR A 681 -59.41 8.92 14.79
C THR A 681 -58.56 7.80 14.20
N MET A 682 -57.99 6.95 15.05
CA MET A 682 -57.15 5.82 14.71
C MET A 682 -57.89 4.51 14.97
N PRO A 683 -58.22 3.73 13.93
CA PRO A 683 -58.74 2.37 14.10
C PRO A 683 -57.78 1.44 14.84
N GLU A 684 -58.29 0.33 15.36
CA GLU A 684 -57.48 -0.72 16.02
C GLU A 684 -56.32 -1.17 15.11
N GLY A 685 -55.12 -1.30 15.67
CA GLY A 685 -53.93 -1.77 14.96
C GLY A 685 -53.33 -0.76 13.98
N THR A 686 -53.94 0.43 13.84
CA THR A 686 -53.37 1.50 13.03
C THR A 686 -52.33 2.28 13.81
N TRP A 687 -51.39 2.85 13.05
CA TRP A 687 -50.32 3.68 13.56
C TRP A 687 -50.16 4.91 12.69
N CYS A 688 -49.55 5.93 13.26
CA CYS A 688 -49.09 7.12 12.58
C CYS A 688 -47.74 7.51 13.16
N THR A 689 -47.05 8.43 12.50
CA THR A 689 -45.74 8.92 12.89
C THR A 689 -45.77 10.41 13.20
N VAL A 690 -45.06 10.76 14.26
CA VAL A 690 -44.68 12.12 14.59
C VAL A 690 -43.20 12.26 14.32
N GLN A 691 -42.85 13.10 13.34
CA GLN A 691 -41.48 13.48 13.06
C GLN A 691 -41.09 14.63 13.98
N VAL A 692 -40.01 14.46 14.73
CA VAL A 692 -39.44 15.46 15.62
C VAL A 692 -38.03 15.80 15.15
N ARG A 693 -37.76 17.09 14.99
CA ARG A 693 -36.41 17.61 14.69
C ARG A 693 -35.95 18.49 15.82
N PHE A 694 -34.64 18.49 16.07
CA PHE A 694 -33.98 19.38 17.02
C PHE A 694 -33.24 20.48 16.25
N ALA A 695 -33.60 21.74 16.50
CA ALA A 695 -33.04 22.91 15.83
C ALA A 695 -32.57 23.95 16.87
N PRO A 696 -31.42 23.72 17.53
CA PRO A 696 -30.92 24.63 18.55
C PRO A 696 -30.42 25.94 17.95
N ASP A 697 -30.77 27.06 18.58
CA ASP A 697 -30.32 28.41 18.24
C ASP A 697 -29.24 28.95 19.20
N THR A 698 -28.92 28.18 20.24
CA THR A 698 -27.96 28.49 21.30
C THR A 698 -27.18 27.24 21.70
N VAL A 699 -25.97 27.41 22.27
CA VAL A 699 -25.13 26.32 22.78
C VAL A 699 -25.65 25.84 24.13
N GLY A 700 -25.72 24.53 24.34
CA GLY A 700 -26.09 23.96 25.64
C GLY A 700 -25.91 22.44 25.70
N ASP A 701 -25.47 21.96 26.87
CA ASP A 701 -25.21 20.54 27.12
C ASP A 701 -26.49 19.69 27.19
N THR A 702 -27.65 20.31 27.45
CA THR A 702 -28.97 19.65 27.46
C THR A 702 -30.09 20.64 27.15
N PHE A 703 -31.09 20.18 26.41
CA PHE A 703 -32.31 20.90 26.04
C PHE A 703 -33.54 20.04 26.37
N PRO A 704 -33.90 19.85 27.64
CA PRO A 704 -35.03 18.99 27.98
C PRO A 704 -36.36 19.53 27.42
N GLY A 705 -37.12 18.67 26.78
CA GLY A 705 -38.43 18.97 26.18
C GLY A 705 -39.40 17.78 26.28
N ASN A 706 -40.63 18.00 25.80
CA ASN A 706 -41.60 16.92 25.66
C ASN A 706 -42.34 17.03 24.33
N LEU A 707 -42.61 15.89 23.71
CA LEU A 707 -43.66 15.73 22.73
C LEU A 707 -44.90 15.19 23.45
N THR A 708 -46.04 15.88 23.36
CA THR A 708 -47.29 15.48 24.02
C THR A 708 -48.33 15.06 22.99
N VAL A 709 -48.99 13.91 23.22
CA VAL A 709 -50.12 13.39 22.42
C VAL A 709 -51.35 13.25 23.33
N ASP A 710 -52.40 14.03 23.03
CA ASP A 710 -53.68 14.01 23.73
C ASP A 710 -54.68 13.09 22.99
N SER A 711 -55.34 12.16 23.70
CA SER A 711 -56.22 11.14 23.08
C SER A 711 -57.25 10.54 24.04
N THR A 712 -58.17 9.72 23.53
CA THR A 712 -59.18 8.98 24.31
C THR A 712 -58.70 7.65 24.92
N GLY A 713 -57.41 7.31 24.81
CA GLY A 713 -56.84 6.05 25.29
C GLY A 713 -56.70 5.99 26.81
N LEU A 714 -56.59 4.77 27.36
CA LEU A 714 -56.34 4.59 28.80
C LEU A 714 -55.01 5.28 29.20
N ASN A 715 -55.02 6.10 30.26
CA ASN A 715 -53.87 6.83 30.83
C ASN A 715 -53.33 8.08 30.07
N GLY A 716 -54.16 8.80 29.28
CA GLY A 716 -53.75 10.08 28.66
C GLY A 716 -53.71 11.30 29.62
N PRO A 717 -52.97 12.39 29.27
CA PRO A 717 -52.19 12.60 28.04
C PRO A 717 -50.84 11.87 28.06
N HIS A 718 -50.39 11.41 26.89
CA HIS A 718 -49.15 10.63 26.73
C HIS A 718 -48.00 11.54 26.28
N THR A 719 -46.80 11.33 26.82
CA THR A 719 -45.64 12.19 26.52
C THR A 719 -44.42 11.36 26.15
N VAL A 720 -43.62 11.86 25.21
CA VAL A 720 -42.26 11.38 24.92
C VAL A 720 -41.27 12.43 25.42
N ALA A 721 -40.28 12.01 26.20
CA ALA A 721 -39.21 12.90 26.64
C ALA A 721 -38.30 13.23 25.45
N LEU A 722 -38.01 14.52 25.26
CA LEU A 722 -37.05 14.97 24.27
C LEU A 722 -35.83 15.49 25.04
N ASP A 723 -34.65 15.10 24.63
CA ASP A 723 -33.43 15.74 25.09
C ASP A 723 -32.47 15.86 23.91
N GLY A 724 -31.68 16.92 23.92
CA GLY A 724 -30.80 17.28 22.83
C GLY A 724 -29.66 18.11 23.37
N SER A 725 -28.50 17.98 22.77
CA SER A 725 -27.33 18.79 23.10
C SER A 725 -26.88 19.53 21.86
N SER A 726 -26.30 20.71 22.03
CA SER A 726 -25.81 21.51 20.91
C SER A 726 -24.38 21.95 21.12
N VAL A 727 -23.61 21.89 20.04
CA VAL A 727 -22.20 22.28 19.98
C VAL A 727 -22.00 23.39 18.96
N LEU A 728 -20.88 24.09 19.05
CA LEU A 728 -20.44 24.97 17.97
C LEU A 728 -19.86 24.12 16.83
N ALA A 729 -19.80 24.69 15.61
CA ALA A 729 -19.20 23.99 14.47
C ALA A 729 -17.70 23.76 14.72
N GLY A 730 -17.19 22.58 14.36
CA GLY A 730 -15.76 22.34 14.23
C GLY A 730 -15.17 23.19 13.10
N ILE A 731 -13.99 23.74 13.33
CA ILE A 731 -13.14 24.33 12.30
C ILE A 731 -11.86 23.50 12.16
N ASP A 732 -11.60 23.06 10.93
CA ASP A 732 -10.50 22.18 10.57
C ASP A 732 -9.61 22.87 9.52
N VAL A 733 -8.32 22.54 9.50
CA VAL A 733 -7.40 22.91 8.42
C VAL A 733 -6.67 21.68 7.89
N ALA A 734 -6.52 21.57 6.57
CA ALA A 734 -5.91 20.42 5.91
C ALA A 734 -4.43 20.62 5.57
N ASP A 735 -3.64 19.55 5.70
CA ASP A 735 -2.24 19.47 5.24
C ASP A 735 -2.11 19.68 3.72
N ILE A 736 -0.92 20.11 3.29
CA ILE A 736 -0.57 20.27 1.88
C ILE A 736 0.81 19.66 1.57
N ARG A 737 1.00 19.24 0.33
CA ARG A 737 2.31 18.91 -0.25
C ARG A 737 2.48 19.70 -1.55
N ILE A 738 3.63 20.34 -1.73
CA ILE A 738 3.88 21.22 -2.87
C ILE A 738 5.34 21.12 -3.32
N ILE A 739 5.57 21.19 -4.64
CA ILE A 739 6.90 21.30 -5.22
C ILE A 739 7.30 22.77 -5.29
N GLU A 740 8.48 23.11 -4.81
CA GLU A 740 8.98 24.48 -4.61
C GLU A 740 9.07 25.29 -5.93
N GLY A 741 9.61 24.67 -6.99
CA GLY A 741 9.85 25.26 -8.31
C GLY A 741 11.19 26.03 -8.41
N ASP A 742 11.64 26.39 -9.63
CA ASP A 742 13.00 26.93 -9.84
C ASP A 742 13.14 28.47 -9.89
N ALA A 743 12.05 29.25 -9.99
CA ALA A 743 12.17 30.64 -10.47
C ALA A 743 11.15 31.68 -9.98
N ASP A 744 9.87 31.31 -9.79
CA ASP A 744 8.82 32.24 -9.36
C ASP A 744 8.12 31.69 -8.11
N PRO A 745 7.88 32.50 -7.06
CA PRO A 745 7.16 32.06 -5.87
C PRO A 745 5.82 31.40 -6.19
N VAL A 746 5.61 30.21 -5.63
CA VAL A 746 4.39 29.42 -5.82
C VAL A 746 3.41 29.74 -4.71
N GLN A 747 2.16 30.09 -5.06
CA GLN A 747 1.10 30.33 -4.08
C GLN A 747 0.38 29.02 -3.79
N VAL A 748 0.38 28.60 -2.52
CA VAL A 748 -0.31 27.41 -2.06
C VAL A 748 -1.42 27.77 -1.07
N GLY A 749 -2.51 27.02 -1.08
CA GLY A 749 -3.70 27.28 -0.29
C GLY A 749 -3.99 26.17 0.72
N PHE A 750 -4.04 26.51 2.00
CA PHE A 750 -4.56 25.63 3.05
C PHE A 750 -6.08 25.78 3.10
N ASP A 751 -6.79 24.69 2.85
CA ASP A 751 -8.24 24.63 2.97
C ASP A 751 -8.63 24.60 4.45
N VAL A 752 -9.36 25.63 4.89
CA VAL A 752 -9.95 25.73 6.22
C VAL A 752 -11.45 25.52 6.10
N THR A 753 -11.97 24.47 6.72
CA THR A 753 -13.37 24.05 6.59
C THR A 753 -14.14 24.17 7.90
N LEU A 754 -15.43 24.47 7.79
CA LEU A 754 -16.40 24.32 8.88
C LEU A 754 -17.26 23.08 8.62
N GLU A 755 -17.44 22.25 9.65
CA GLU A 755 -18.28 21.06 9.58
C GLU A 755 -19.75 21.37 9.22
N ALA A 756 -20.22 22.57 9.57
CA ALA A 756 -21.52 23.07 9.17
C ALA A 756 -21.57 24.60 9.07
N ALA A 757 -22.48 25.08 8.22
CA ALA A 757 -22.73 26.50 8.04
C ALA A 757 -23.31 27.14 9.30
N SER A 758 -22.67 28.19 9.81
CA SER A 758 -23.17 28.96 10.96
C SER A 758 -24.11 30.09 10.54
N SER A 759 -25.09 30.39 11.41
CA SER A 759 -26.02 31.52 11.24
C SER A 759 -25.43 32.87 11.69
N THR A 760 -24.28 32.85 12.37
CA THR A 760 -23.52 34.03 12.79
C THR A 760 -22.11 33.96 12.21
N ALA A 761 -21.42 35.11 12.17
CA ALA A 761 -20.05 35.14 11.71
C ALA A 761 -19.13 34.35 12.67
N ILE A 762 -18.20 33.57 12.11
CA ILE A 762 -17.15 32.85 12.84
C ILE A 762 -15.81 33.49 12.50
N THR A 763 -14.96 33.68 13.51
CA THR A 763 -13.58 34.14 13.31
C THR A 763 -12.60 33.15 13.93
N VAL A 764 -11.48 32.90 13.26
CA VAL A 764 -10.35 32.15 13.81
C VAL A 764 -9.06 32.88 13.44
N ASP A 765 -8.12 32.98 14.36
CA ASP A 765 -6.80 33.50 14.06
C ASP A 765 -5.93 32.36 13.53
N TYR A 766 -5.00 32.66 12.64
CA TYR A 766 -4.03 31.69 12.13
C TYR A 766 -2.64 32.30 12.10
N ALA A 767 -1.62 31.45 12.22
CA ALA A 767 -0.23 31.81 12.02
C ALA A 767 0.53 30.59 11.51
N THR A 768 1.50 30.82 10.63
CA THR A 768 2.52 29.83 10.28
C THR A 768 3.66 29.84 11.29
N ALA A 769 4.36 28.73 11.42
CA ALA A 769 5.58 28.60 12.22
C ALA A 769 6.59 27.70 11.50
N ASP A 770 7.87 28.03 11.67
CA ASP A 770 8.99 27.26 11.14
C ASP A 770 9.05 25.86 11.78
N ASP A 771 9.39 24.85 10.98
CA ASP A 771 9.86 23.55 11.46
C ASP A 771 11.22 23.25 10.82
N THR A 772 11.29 22.49 9.72
CA THR A 772 12.52 22.40 8.91
C THR A 772 12.62 23.53 7.89
N ALA A 773 11.49 23.95 7.29
CA ALA A 773 11.40 25.15 6.47
C ALA A 773 11.42 26.43 7.34
N VAL A 774 12.13 27.45 6.88
CA VAL A 774 12.40 28.72 7.54
C VAL A 774 11.72 29.90 6.83
N ALA A 775 10.92 30.67 7.57
CA ALA A 775 10.26 31.85 7.05
C ALA A 775 11.21 32.90 6.44
N GLY A 776 10.90 33.32 5.21
CA GLY A 776 11.65 34.29 4.42
C GLY A 776 12.82 33.70 3.63
N GLN A 777 13.09 32.40 3.79
CA GLN A 777 13.95 31.62 2.90
C GLN A 777 13.07 30.73 2.03
N ASP A 778 12.24 29.89 2.65
CA ASP A 778 11.56 28.77 1.96
C ASP A 778 10.05 29.05 1.81
N TYR A 779 9.49 29.87 2.71
CA TYR A 779 8.12 30.37 2.60
C TYR A 779 7.95 31.76 3.23
N ASP A 780 6.97 32.54 2.76
CA ASP A 780 6.60 33.80 3.42
C ASP A 780 5.68 33.51 4.62
N ALA A 781 6.15 33.83 5.84
CA ALA A 781 5.32 33.69 7.03
C ALA A 781 4.04 34.55 6.95
N VAL A 782 2.90 33.90 7.21
CA VAL A 782 1.59 34.56 7.22
C VAL A 782 0.92 34.42 8.58
N SER A 783 0.23 35.48 8.99
CA SER A 783 -0.68 35.44 10.14
C SER A 783 -1.84 36.41 9.93
N GLY A 784 -2.98 36.09 10.51
CA GLY A 784 -4.16 36.92 10.37
C GLY A 784 -5.39 36.34 11.05
N THR A 785 -6.54 36.97 10.80
CA THR A 785 -7.85 36.48 11.25
C THR A 785 -8.68 36.10 10.04
N LEU A 786 -9.12 34.85 9.98
CA LEU A 786 -10.02 34.33 8.99
C LEU A 786 -11.47 34.56 9.44
N LEU A 787 -12.31 35.11 8.56
CA LEU A 787 -13.72 35.41 8.82
C LEU A 787 -14.61 34.57 7.92
N PHE A 788 -15.36 33.63 8.50
CA PHE A 788 -16.48 32.97 7.82
C PHE A 788 -17.74 33.83 8.01
N ALA A 789 -18.26 34.37 6.92
CA ALA A 789 -19.56 35.03 6.95
C ALA A 789 -20.67 33.99 7.21
N PRO A 790 -21.83 34.40 7.75
CA PRO A 790 -22.96 33.49 7.93
C PRO A 790 -23.27 32.70 6.65
N GLY A 791 -23.32 31.37 6.75
CA GLY A 791 -23.56 30.48 5.62
C GLY A 791 -22.32 29.94 4.89
N GLU A 792 -21.13 30.48 5.11
CA GLU A 792 -19.88 29.99 4.48
C GLU A 792 -19.31 28.79 5.25
N THR A 793 -18.71 27.82 4.54
CA THR A 793 -18.09 26.62 5.14
C THR A 793 -16.67 26.32 4.67
N LEU A 794 -16.13 27.08 3.72
CA LEU A 794 -14.77 26.92 3.21
C LEU A 794 -14.10 28.29 3.07
N LYS A 795 -12.86 28.36 3.52
CA LYS A 795 -11.93 29.47 3.27
C LYS A 795 -10.55 28.90 2.96
N ILE A 796 -9.73 29.71 2.29
CA ILE A 796 -8.37 29.32 1.91
C ILE A 796 -7.41 30.33 2.55
N ILE A 797 -6.40 29.83 3.25
CA ILE A 797 -5.24 30.63 3.67
C ILE A 797 -4.14 30.43 2.63
N SER A 798 -3.72 31.51 1.98
CA SER A 798 -2.65 31.45 0.97
C SER A 798 -1.29 31.73 1.61
N VAL A 799 -0.33 30.86 1.34
CA VAL A 799 1.09 30.97 1.72
C VAL A 799 1.92 31.03 0.44
N SER A 800 2.94 31.88 0.39
CA SER A 800 3.90 31.88 -0.73
C SER A 800 5.05 30.94 -0.38
N ILE A 801 5.32 29.98 -1.25
CA ILE A 801 6.55 29.18 -1.24
C ILE A 801 7.59 29.94 -2.06
N LEU A 802 8.81 30.03 -1.55
CA LEU A 802 9.90 30.83 -2.11
C LEU A 802 10.92 29.87 -2.74
N PRO A 803 11.11 29.89 -4.08
CA PRO A 803 12.00 28.98 -4.77
C PRO A 803 13.47 29.38 -4.66
N ASP A 804 14.36 28.41 -4.58
CA ASP A 804 15.79 28.61 -4.84
C ASP A 804 16.43 27.62 -5.83
N LEU A 805 17.74 27.37 -5.73
CA LEU A 805 18.52 26.46 -6.60
C LEU A 805 19.51 25.61 -5.76
N ILE A 806 19.28 25.53 -4.47
CA ILE A 806 20.11 24.85 -3.48
C ILE A 806 19.47 23.48 -3.26
N LEU A 807 20.24 22.40 -3.41
CA LEU A 807 19.69 21.08 -3.16
C LEU A 807 19.43 20.88 -1.66
N GLU A 808 18.18 20.59 -1.35
CA GLU A 808 17.71 20.17 -0.05
C GLU A 808 17.43 18.65 -0.07
N PRO A 809 18.20 17.85 0.67
CA PRO A 809 18.13 16.40 0.57
C PRO A 809 16.90 15.79 1.28
N ASP A 810 16.15 16.58 2.05
CA ASP A 810 14.95 16.19 2.79
C ASP A 810 13.78 17.08 2.39
N GLU A 811 12.55 16.56 2.48
CA GLU A 811 11.36 17.40 2.37
C GLU A 811 11.32 18.40 3.53
N GLU A 812 11.12 19.68 3.23
CA GLU A 812 10.99 20.69 4.25
C GLU A 812 9.54 20.83 4.73
N THR A 813 9.35 21.17 6.00
CA THR A 813 8.04 21.29 6.64
C THR A 813 7.90 22.61 7.36
N PHE A 814 6.72 23.20 7.31
CA PHE A 814 6.30 24.29 8.19
C PHE A 814 4.87 24.05 8.69
N ASP A 815 4.57 24.57 9.87
CA ASP A 815 3.26 24.41 10.49
C ASP A 815 2.34 25.59 10.17
N LEU A 816 1.05 25.31 10.06
CA LEU A 816 -0.02 26.31 10.13
C LEU A 816 -0.97 25.94 11.27
N THR A 817 -1.10 26.85 12.25
CA THR A 817 -1.94 26.63 13.42
C THR A 817 -3.14 27.59 13.46
N LEU A 818 -4.33 27.05 13.73
CA LEU A 818 -5.54 27.80 14.03
C LEU A 818 -5.66 28.05 15.54
N ILE A 819 -5.91 29.29 15.96
CA ILE A 819 -6.03 29.70 17.37
C ILE A 819 -7.20 30.67 17.59
N ASN A 820 -7.62 30.79 18.84
CA ASN A 820 -8.64 31.76 19.30
C ASN A 820 -9.96 31.75 18.49
N PRO A 821 -10.58 30.60 18.17
CA PRO A 821 -11.84 30.62 17.44
C PRO A 821 -12.94 31.32 18.26
N THR A 822 -13.80 32.08 17.58
CA THR A 822 -15.00 32.68 18.14
C THR A 822 -16.21 32.22 17.33
N GLY A 823 -17.19 31.61 18.01
CA GLY A 823 -18.39 31.07 17.37
C GLY A 823 -18.21 29.67 16.75
N ALA A 824 -17.03 29.07 16.90
CA ALA A 824 -16.66 27.71 16.51
C ALA A 824 -15.78 27.07 17.60
N VAL A 825 -15.57 25.77 17.53
CA VAL A 825 -14.54 25.04 18.28
C VAL A 825 -13.46 24.54 17.33
N LEU A 826 -12.21 24.45 17.78
CA LEU A 826 -11.14 23.84 16.99
C LEU A 826 -11.41 22.34 16.89
N GLY A 827 -11.52 21.82 15.66
CA GLY A 827 -11.42 20.40 15.37
C GLY A 827 -9.94 20.08 15.14
N ASP A 828 -9.54 19.91 13.88
CA ASP A 828 -8.14 19.90 13.48
C ASP A 828 -7.58 21.33 13.36
N SER A 829 -6.74 21.70 14.31
CA SER A 829 -6.19 23.06 14.40
C SER A 829 -4.77 23.19 13.88
N HIS A 830 -4.20 22.13 13.34
CA HIS A 830 -2.81 22.09 12.94
C HIS A 830 -2.70 21.41 11.57
N ALA A 831 -2.12 22.12 10.61
CA ALA A 831 -1.79 21.55 9.32
C ALA A 831 -0.28 21.68 9.07
N VAL A 832 0.30 20.66 8.44
CA VAL A 832 1.68 20.64 7.99
C VAL A 832 1.72 20.98 6.50
N GLY A 833 2.54 21.96 6.14
CA GLY A 833 2.91 22.24 4.76
C GLY A 833 4.24 21.57 4.44
N VAL A 834 4.23 20.62 3.51
CA VAL A 834 5.45 19.95 3.02
C VAL A 834 5.89 20.57 1.71
N ILE A 835 7.14 21.01 1.64
CA ILE A 835 7.82 21.55 0.46
C ILE A 835 8.75 20.47 -0.07
N GLU A 836 8.54 20.07 -1.32
CA GLU A 836 9.34 19.09 -2.05
C GLU A 836 10.32 19.83 -2.98
N ASP A 837 11.62 19.70 -2.69
CA ASP A 837 12.72 20.19 -3.53
C ASP A 837 12.70 19.52 -4.91
N ASN A 838 12.93 20.32 -5.94
CA ASN A 838 12.96 19.87 -7.34
C ASN A 838 14.32 20.02 -8.00
N GLU A 839 15.32 20.42 -7.24
CA GLU A 839 16.69 20.62 -7.65
C GLU A 839 17.30 19.26 -7.99
N VAL A 840 18.15 19.28 -9.01
CA VAL A 840 18.84 18.07 -9.47
C VAL A 840 20.33 18.33 -9.42
N CYS A 841 21.00 17.63 -8.52
CA CYS A 841 22.45 17.50 -8.54
C CYS A 841 22.83 16.32 -9.42
N ALA A 842 23.23 16.63 -10.65
CA ALA A 842 23.79 15.67 -11.58
C ALA A 842 25.28 15.46 -11.24
N GLY A 843 25.64 14.27 -10.77
CA GLY A 843 27.04 13.88 -10.57
C GLY A 843 27.82 13.80 -11.90
N PRO A 844 29.16 13.65 -11.85
CA PRO A 844 29.95 13.37 -13.04
C PRO A 844 29.54 12.03 -13.67
N ASN A 845 29.92 11.83 -14.94
CA ASN A 845 29.65 10.57 -15.63
C ASN A 845 30.45 9.44 -14.96
N LEU A 846 29.74 8.40 -14.52
CA LEU A 846 30.28 7.19 -13.89
C LEU A 846 30.84 6.20 -14.92
N LEU A 847 30.53 6.38 -16.21
CA LEU A 847 31.07 5.54 -17.27
C LEU A 847 32.50 5.94 -17.64
N VAL A 848 33.36 4.95 -17.84
CA VAL A 848 34.71 5.14 -18.37
C VAL A 848 34.68 5.08 -19.89
N ASN A 849 35.30 6.05 -20.55
CA ASN A 849 35.37 6.17 -22.01
C ASN A 849 33.98 6.15 -22.72
N PRO A 850 33.02 6.99 -22.29
CA PRO A 850 31.61 6.92 -22.70
C PRO A 850 31.32 7.19 -24.19
N GLY A 851 32.21 7.89 -24.90
CA GLY A 851 32.11 8.18 -26.34
C GLY A 851 33.12 7.40 -27.20
N ALA A 852 33.78 6.38 -26.64
CA ALA A 852 34.85 5.63 -27.33
C ALA A 852 36.04 6.48 -27.81
N GLU A 853 36.32 7.61 -27.16
CA GLU A 853 37.41 8.52 -27.53
C GLU A 853 38.80 7.92 -27.34
N GLN A 854 38.92 6.98 -26.40
CA GLN A 854 40.17 6.27 -26.13
C GLN A 854 40.14 4.86 -26.72
N PHE A 855 41.21 4.45 -27.40
CA PHE A 855 41.36 3.12 -27.95
C PHE A 855 42.80 2.63 -27.89
N ASN A 856 43.00 1.43 -27.32
CA ASN A 856 44.32 0.79 -27.26
C ASN A 856 44.39 -0.36 -28.25
N GLU A 857 45.17 -0.20 -29.33
CA GLU A 857 45.40 -1.25 -30.30
C GLU A 857 45.90 -2.54 -29.60
N GLY A 858 45.11 -3.62 -29.72
CA GLY A 858 45.44 -4.94 -29.19
C GLY A 858 45.12 -5.19 -27.71
N SER A 859 44.59 -4.21 -26.97
CA SER A 859 44.22 -4.34 -25.54
C SER A 859 42.72 -4.12 -25.24
N GLY A 860 41.88 -3.94 -26.27
CA GLY A 860 40.44 -3.68 -26.11
C GLY A 860 40.09 -2.21 -25.87
N ILE A 861 38.81 -1.91 -25.66
CA ILE A 861 38.33 -0.56 -25.40
C ILE A 861 38.47 -0.25 -23.89
N PRO A 862 39.25 0.78 -23.49
CA PRO A 862 39.46 1.10 -22.08
C PRO A 862 38.15 1.24 -21.30
N GLY A 863 38.05 0.54 -20.17
CA GLY A 863 36.86 0.53 -19.30
C GLY A 863 35.74 -0.42 -19.75
N TRP A 864 35.79 -0.98 -20.96
CA TRP A 864 34.73 -1.83 -21.50
C TRP A 864 35.21 -3.26 -21.73
N THR A 865 34.33 -4.22 -21.48
CA THR A 865 34.58 -5.66 -21.66
C THR A 865 33.78 -6.17 -22.85
N GLU A 866 34.47 -6.79 -23.81
CA GLU A 866 33.82 -7.48 -24.93
C GLU A 866 33.29 -8.83 -24.45
N VAL A 867 31.97 -8.95 -24.33
CA VAL A 867 31.30 -10.18 -23.84
C VAL A 867 31.12 -11.17 -24.98
N SER A 868 30.73 -10.67 -26.16
CA SER A 868 30.60 -11.48 -27.38
C SER A 868 30.87 -10.63 -28.63
N GLY A 869 31.34 -11.28 -29.71
CA GLY A 869 31.71 -10.59 -30.93
C GLY A 869 32.90 -9.64 -30.75
N PHE A 870 34.09 -10.24 -30.62
CA PHE A 870 35.36 -9.59 -30.23
C PHE A 870 36.00 -8.69 -31.31
N ASP A 871 35.18 -7.98 -32.07
CA ASP A 871 35.55 -7.16 -33.23
C ASP A 871 35.12 -5.69 -33.00
N TRP A 872 34.90 -5.30 -31.74
CA TRP A 872 34.50 -3.95 -31.37
C TRP A 872 35.59 -2.93 -31.70
N GLN A 873 35.17 -1.77 -32.19
CA GLN A 873 36.03 -0.72 -32.71
C GLN A 873 35.56 0.64 -32.20
N SER A 874 36.52 1.51 -31.96
CA SER A 874 36.30 2.95 -31.88
C SER A 874 36.50 3.55 -33.28
N VAL A 875 35.41 4.05 -33.87
CA VAL A 875 35.37 4.51 -35.26
C VAL A 875 35.24 6.03 -35.31
N ALA A 876 36.02 6.67 -36.18
CA ALA A 876 35.89 8.08 -36.52
C ALA A 876 35.42 8.22 -37.97
N GLY A 877 34.65 9.26 -38.29
CA GLY A 877 34.27 9.56 -39.67
C GLY A 877 32.77 9.45 -39.91
N LEU A 878 32.36 8.64 -40.90
CA LEU A 878 30.94 8.52 -41.28
C LEU A 878 30.29 7.27 -40.65
N PRO A 879 29.10 7.40 -40.03
CA PRO A 879 28.39 8.66 -39.77
C PRO A 879 29.13 9.57 -38.80
N ASP A 880 28.90 10.88 -38.91
CA ASP A 880 29.48 11.84 -37.96
C ASP A 880 29.11 11.41 -36.52
N PRO A 881 30.08 11.30 -35.60
CA PRO A 881 29.84 11.03 -34.18
C PRO A 881 28.79 11.98 -33.60
N PHE A 882 28.00 11.50 -32.64
CA PHE A 882 27.02 12.34 -31.93
C PHE A 882 27.74 13.38 -31.07
N GLU A 883 28.74 12.94 -30.31
CA GLU A 883 29.66 13.81 -29.59
C GLU A 883 31.12 13.43 -29.89
N GLY A 884 32.05 14.33 -29.57
CA GLY A 884 33.48 14.07 -29.73
C GLY A 884 33.94 13.75 -31.17
N GLU A 885 34.92 12.86 -31.30
CA GLU A 885 35.52 12.48 -32.59
C GLU A 885 35.28 11.01 -32.96
N ARG A 886 34.75 10.19 -32.04
CA ARG A 886 34.64 8.73 -32.18
C ARG A 886 33.31 8.20 -31.65
N PHE A 887 32.97 6.95 -32.03
CA PHE A 887 31.81 6.21 -31.50
C PHE A 887 32.09 4.70 -31.46
N PHE A 888 31.27 3.94 -30.73
CA PHE A 888 31.37 2.48 -30.63
C PHE A 888 30.75 1.77 -31.84
N SER A 889 31.47 0.79 -32.39
CA SER A 889 31.01 -0.05 -33.50
C SER A 889 31.37 -1.53 -33.27
N PRO A 890 30.47 -2.49 -33.52
CA PRO A 890 30.68 -3.93 -33.33
C PRO A 890 31.48 -4.62 -34.45
N GLY A 891 31.91 -3.87 -35.47
CA GLY A 891 32.73 -4.39 -36.57
C GLY A 891 31.93 -5.27 -37.54
N THR A 892 32.31 -6.56 -37.68
CA THR A 892 31.71 -7.47 -38.68
C THR A 892 30.89 -8.62 -38.08
N THR A 893 30.81 -8.71 -36.74
CA THR A 893 30.17 -9.84 -36.08
C THR A 893 28.65 -9.74 -36.13
N ALA A 894 27.97 -10.88 -36.38
CA ALA A 894 26.52 -10.89 -36.54
C ALA A 894 25.74 -10.61 -35.24
N ALA A 895 26.29 -10.94 -34.08
CA ALA A 895 25.76 -10.58 -32.77
C ALA A 895 26.96 -10.24 -31.89
N ALA A 896 26.96 -9.05 -31.30
CA ALA A 896 28.05 -8.56 -30.48
C ALA A 896 27.52 -7.86 -29.23
N GLU A 897 28.29 -7.95 -28.17
CA GLU A 897 27.96 -7.36 -26.88
C GLU A 897 29.21 -6.76 -26.23
N LEU A 898 29.07 -5.51 -25.78
CA LEU A 898 30.06 -4.77 -25.00
C LEU A 898 29.43 -4.39 -23.66
N GLU A 899 30.14 -4.57 -22.56
CA GLU A 899 29.63 -4.24 -21.21
C GLU A 899 30.61 -3.40 -20.39
N GLN A 900 30.07 -2.62 -19.47
CA GLN A 900 30.82 -1.97 -18.40
C GLN A 900 30.10 -2.15 -17.07
N MET A 901 30.85 -2.58 -16.05
CA MET A 901 30.39 -2.69 -14.67
C MET A 901 30.82 -1.42 -13.92
N VAL A 902 29.86 -0.75 -13.30
CA VAL A 902 30.06 0.46 -12.50
C VAL A 902 29.85 0.12 -11.03
N ASP A 903 30.88 0.33 -10.22
CA ASP A 903 30.87 0.14 -8.77
C ASP A 903 30.09 1.28 -8.09
N LEU A 904 29.08 0.94 -7.29
CA LEU A 904 28.27 1.90 -6.55
C LEU A 904 28.57 1.92 -5.04
N SER A 905 29.68 1.35 -4.60
CA SER A 905 30.06 1.33 -3.17
C SER A 905 30.10 2.72 -2.52
N ALA A 906 30.48 3.77 -3.27
CA ALA A 906 30.43 5.16 -2.78
C ALA A 906 29.01 5.66 -2.48
N PHE A 907 27.98 5.06 -3.09
CA PHE A 907 26.57 5.41 -2.93
C PHE A 907 25.82 4.45 -1.98
N ALA A 908 26.50 3.46 -1.40
CA ALA A 908 25.86 2.36 -0.66
C ALA A 908 24.96 2.84 0.49
N ASP A 909 25.40 3.84 1.26
CA ASP A 909 24.62 4.39 2.38
C ASP A 909 23.36 5.12 1.90
N LEU A 910 23.43 5.84 0.77
CA LEU A 910 22.27 6.52 0.18
C LEU A 910 21.28 5.54 -0.44
N ILE A 911 21.78 4.49 -1.11
CA ILE A 911 20.93 3.41 -1.66
C ILE A 911 20.22 2.66 -0.52
N LEU A 912 20.92 2.40 0.59
CA LEU A 912 20.35 1.75 1.77
C LEU A 912 19.31 2.65 2.47
N ALA A 913 19.52 3.97 2.49
CA ALA A 913 18.56 4.93 3.03
C ALA A 913 17.28 5.07 2.18
N GLY A 914 17.31 4.63 0.91
CA GLY A 914 16.21 4.76 -0.04
C GLY A 914 16.19 6.13 -0.74
N GLY A 915 15.61 6.20 -1.95
CA GLY A 915 15.46 7.43 -2.71
C GLY A 915 16.63 7.79 -3.66
N GLN A 916 17.78 7.10 -3.58
CA GLN A 916 18.91 7.34 -4.49
C GLN A 916 18.57 6.96 -5.93
N LYS A 917 18.66 7.92 -6.85
CA LYS A 917 18.37 7.73 -8.27
C LYS A 917 19.63 7.80 -9.13
N PHE A 918 19.61 7.10 -10.26
CA PHE A 918 20.61 7.19 -11.31
C PHE A 918 19.94 7.53 -12.63
N GLU A 919 20.57 8.43 -13.37
CA GLU A 919 20.16 8.85 -14.70
C GLU A 919 21.10 8.22 -15.73
N PHE A 920 20.51 7.52 -16.70
CA PHE A 920 21.19 7.02 -17.88
C PHE A 920 20.73 7.76 -19.13
N GLU A 921 21.67 8.18 -19.96
CA GLU A 921 21.44 8.73 -21.29
C GLU A 921 22.39 8.07 -22.29
N GLY A 922 21.96 7.89 -23.55
CA GLY A 922 22.83 7.34 -24.59
C GLY A 922 22.23 7.53 -25.97
N TYR A 923 23.07 7.47 -27.00
CA TYR A 923 22.64 7.65 -28.38
C TYR A 923 22.92 6.40 -29.20
N VAL A 924 21.91 5.98 -29.96
CA VAL A 924 21.98 4.82 -30.85
C VAL A 924 21.66 5.20 -32.28
N ARG A 925 22.26 4.49 -33.23
CA ARG A 925 21.99 4.65 -34.67
C ARG A 925 22.23 3.35 -35.41
N SER A 926 21.48 3.12 -36.48
CA SER A 926 21.76 2.05 -37.45
C SER A 926 22.21 2.62 -38.80
N GLY A 927 22.98 1.84 -39.57
CA GLY A 927 23.38 2.22 -40.92
C GLY A 927 22.26 2.09 -41.95
N ASP A 928 22.46 2.73 -43.11
CA ASP A 928 21.51 2.77 -44.23
C ASP A 928 21.43 1.41 -44.96
N GLU A 929 20.97 0.36 -44.27
CA GLU A 929 20.66 -0.94 -44.85
C GLU A 929 19.22 -1.40 -44.56
N ILE A 930 18.71 -2.38 -45.33
CA ILE A 930 17.33 -2.86 -45.21
C ILE A 930 17.30 -4.39 -45.30
N PRO A 931 16.86 -5.10 -44.24
CA PRO A 931 16.50 -4.57 -42.91
C PRO A 931 17.71 -3.97 -42.19
N ALA A 932 17.51 -2.83 -41.50
CA ALA A 932 18.56 -2.17 -40.75
C ALA A 932 18.96 -2.99 -39.53
N ASP A 933 20.25 -2.95 -39.20
CA ASP A 933 20.81 -3.61 -38.03
C ASP A 933 20.26 -3.06 -36.71
N GLY A 934 20.25 -3.94 -35.71
CA GLY A 934 19.68 -3.70 -34.40
C GLY A 934 20.69 -3.16 -33.40
N ALA A 935 20.41 -2.00 -32.82
CA ALA A 935 21.13 -1.44 -31.69
C ALA A 935 20.24 -1.47 -30.44
N ARG A 936 20.76 -1.93 -29.30
CA ARG A 936 20.00 -2.02 -28.04
C ARG A 936 20.91 -1.73 -26.86
N ILE A 937 20.41 -0.96 -25.90
CA ILE A 937 21.09 -0.69 -24.64
C ILE A 937 20.29 -1.30 -23.50
N VAL A 938 20.98 -1.99 -22.59
CA VAL A 938 20.42 -2.52 -21.35
C VAL A 938 21.22 -1.99 -20.16
N VAL A 939 20.54 -1.47 -19.15
CA VAL A 939 21.13 -1.00 -17.89
C VAL A 939 20.52 -1.84 -16.77
N GLU A 940 21.33 -2.59 -16.04
CA GLU A 940 20.88 -3.49 -14.98
C GLU A 940 21.44 -3.04 -13.63
N TYR A 941 20.59 -3.03 -12.61
CA TYR A 941 20.95 -2.77 -11.22
C TYR A 941 21.17 -4.12 -10.54
N LEU A 942 22.38 -4.37 -10.03
CA LEU A 942 22.76 -5.67 -9.50
C LEU A 942 23.03 -5.62 -8.01
N HIS A 943 22.57 -6.66 -7.32
CA HIS A 943 22.81 -6.86 -5.90
C HIS A 943 24.31 -6.92 -5.58
N ALA A 944 24.75 -6.16 -4.57
CA ALA A 944 26.15 -5.93 -4.22
C ALA A 944 26.99 -7.21 -4.05
N VAL A 945 26.41 -8.24 -3.42
CA VAL A 945 27.09 -9.51 -3.13
C VAL A 945 26.80 -10.62 -4.15
N THR A 946 25.53 -10.84 -4.50
CA THR A 946 25.12 -12.01 -5.30
C THR A 946 25.24 -11.78 -6.80
N GLY A 947 25.29 -10.51 -7.26
CA GLY A 947 25.25 -10.16 -8.67
C GLY A 947 23.90 -10.45 -9.34
N LEU A 948 22.84 -10.69 -8.56
CA LEU A 948 21.48 -10.84 -9.09
C LEU A 948 21.00 -9.49 -9.64
N VAL A 949 20.36 -9.49 -10.81
CA VAL A 949 19.67 -8.31 -11.35
C VAL A 949 18.42 -8.04 -10.50
N LEU A 950 18.39 -6.89 -9.85
CA LEU A 950 17.31 -6.41 -9.00
C LEU A 950 16.28 -5.59 -9.79
N ASP A 951 16.77 -4.75 -10.71
CA ASP A 951 15.95 -4.00 -11.66
C ASP A 951 16.72 -3.80 -12.97
N SER A 952 16.02 -3.47 -14.06
CA SER A 952 16.66 -3.15 -15.33
C SER A 952 15.86 -2.20 -16.22
N TYR A 953 16.60 -1.40 -16.97
CA TYR A 953 16.14 -0.67 -18.13
C TYR A 953 16.60 -1.38 -19.40
N ASP A 954 15.71 -1.48 -20.38
CA ASP A 954 15.98 -2.08 -21.67
C ASP A 954 15.34 -1.23 -22.76
N SER A 955 16.16 -0.67 -23.64
CA SER A 955 15.68 0.18 -24.73
C SER A 955 14.83 -0.56 -25.76
N GLY A 956 14.89 -1.90 -25.76
CA GLY A 956 14.47 -2.71 -26.89
C GLY A 956 15.38 -2.53 -28.12
N GLU A 957 15.04 -3.24 -29.19
CA GLU A 957 15.77 -3.19 -30.47
C GLU A 957 15.47 -1.89 -31.21
N PHE A 958 16.53 -1.16 -31.57
CA PHE A 958 16.47 0.09 -32.30
C PHE A 958 17.08 -0.08 -33.70
N THR A 959 16.36 0.33 -34.74
CA THR A 959 16.74 0.11 -36.15
C THR A 959 16.60 1.39 -36.99
N ASP A 960 16.77 2.56 -36.38
CA ASP A 960 16.59 3.85 -37.08
C ASP A 960 17.83 4.22 -37.90
N ILE A 961 17.60 4.45 -39.19
CA ILE A 961 18.61 4.80 -40.19
C ILE A 961 18.70 6.32 -40.42
N THR A 962 17.76 7.10 -39.89
CA THR A 962 17.59 8.53 -40.21
C THR A 962 18.50 9.46 -39.43
N GLY A 963 19.14 8.98 -38.35
CA GLY A 963 20.09 9.72 -37.54
C GLY A 963 20.30 9.12 -36.14
N TRP A 964 21.10 9.80 -35.31
CA TRP A 964 21.27 9.43 -33.91
C TRP A 964 19.99 9.66 -33.12
N SER A 965 19.64 8.68 -32.27
CA SER A 965 18.45 8.73 -31.44
C SER A 965 18.80 8.62 -29.97
N ARG A 966 18.25 9.56 -29.19
CA ARG A 966 18.46 9.67 -27.74
C ARG A 966 17.63 8.62 -27.00
N LEU A 967 18.28 7.87 -26.12
CA LEU A 967 17.70 7.02 -25.10
C LEU A 967 17.96 7.67 -23.74
N HIS A 968 16.97 7.67 -22.85
CA HIS A 968 17.05 8.36 -21.56
C HIS A 968 16.15 7.67 -20.54
N ASP A 969 16.69 7.46 -19.33
CA ASP A 969 16.03 6.76 -18.25
C ASP A 969 16.53 7.30 -16.89
N ILE A 970 15.63 7.49 -15.93
CA ILE A 970 15.97 7.86 -14.54
C ILE A 970 15.26 6.87 -13.63
N ARG A 971 16.02 6.19 -12.78
CA ARG A 971 15.47 5.17 -11.87
C ARG A 971 16.05 5.27 -10.48
N GLU A 972 15.23 4.92 -9.51
CA GLU A 972 15.67 4.69 -8.13
C GLU A 972 16.37 3.34 -8.06
N ALA A 973 17.58 3.31 -7.49
CA ALA A 973 18.30 2.08 -7.29
C ALA A 973 17.59 1.25 -6.21
N PRO A 974 17.21 -0.02 -6.47
CA PRO A 974 16.70 -0.90 -5.44
C PRO A 974 17.68 -1.00 -4.26
N ILE A 975 17.15 -1.16 -3.05
CA ILE A 975 17.94 -1.48 -1.86
C ILE A 975 18.81 -2.71 -2.16
N ASP A 976 20.06 -2.71 -1.66
CA ASP A 976 21.11 -3.71 -1.93
C ASP A 976 21.78 -3.64 -3.31
N THR A 977 21.44 -2.66 -4.16
CA THR A 977 22.22 -2.42 -5.38
C THR A 977 23.65 -2.03 -5.03
N GLY A 978 24.63 -2.78 -5.52
CA GLY A 978 26.06 -2.42 -5.40
C GLY A 978 26.75 -2.19 -6.75
N TRP A 979 26.11 -2.57 -7.86
CA TRP A 979 26.67 -2.40 -9.19
C TRP A 979 25.59 -1.98 -10.18
N ILE A 980 25.98 -1.16 -11.17
CA ILE A 980 25.20 -0.99 -12.40
C ILE A 980 25.99 -1.61 -13.56
N ARG A 981 25.33 -2.44 -14.35
CA ARG A 981 25.88 -3.00 -15.59
C ARG A 981 25.23 -2.34 -16.79
N VAL A 982 26.03 -1.66 -17.61
CA VAL A 982 25.59 -1.10 -18.90
C VAL A 982 26.06 -2.00 -20.02
N ARG A 983 25.13 -2.42 -20.88
CA ARG A 983 25.36 -3.36 -21.99
C ARG A 983 24.91 -2.76 -23.31
N LEU A 984 25.78 -2.82 -24.31
CA LEU A 984 25.52 -2.43 -25.69
C LEU A 984 25.40 -3.71 -26.52
N LEU A 985 24.22 -3.95 -27.09
CA LEU A 985 23.92 -5.14 -27.88
C LEU A 985 23.68 -4.76 -29.33
N ALA A 986 24.41 -5.42 -30.22
CA ALA A 986 24.32 -5.20 -31.66
C ALA A 986 23.92 -6.48 -32.39
N THR A 987 22.91 -6.39 -33.26
CA THR A 987 22.39 -7.52 -34.04
C THR A 987 22.43 -7.20 -35.53
N ARG A 988 23.22 -7.95 -36.29
CA ARG A 988 23.24 -7.85 -37.74
C ARG A 988 22.14 -8.69 -38.39
N TYR A 989 21.28 -8.07 -39.18
CA TYR A 989 20.25 -8.78 -39.93
C TYR A 989 20.68 -9.12 -41.36
N THR A 990 21.39 -8.23 -42.05
CA THR A 990 21.91 -8.44 -43.43
C THR A 990 23.34 -7.91 -43.61
N GLY A 991 23.90 -7.96 -44.83
CA GLY A 991 25.23 -7.35 -45.08
C GLY A 991 26.46 -8.11 -44.53
N GLU A 992 27.63 -7.48 -44.69
CA GLU A 992 28.94 -7.97 -44.20
C GLU A 992 29.47 -7.18 -42.98
N GLY A 993 29.00 -5.94 -42.76
CA GLY A 993 29.29 -5.16 -41.55
C GLY A 993 28.12 -5.24 -40.56
N ASN A 994 28.38 -5.01 -39.28
CA ASN A 994 27.32 -4.75 -38.30
C ASN A 994 27.33 -3.25 -38.00
N ASP A 995 26.27 -2.57 -38.41
CA ASP A 995 26.17 -1.10 -38.44
C ASP A 995 25.25 -0.54 -37.35
N ALA A 996 25.15 -1.25 -36.22
CA ALA A 996 24.61 -0.72 -34.96
C ALA A 996 25.69 0.09 -34.22
N TRP A 997 25.47 1.39 -34.07
CA TRP A 997 26.42 2.34 -33.48
C TRP A 997 25.90 2.97 -32.19
N PHE A 998 26.82 3.23 -31.25
CA PHE A 998 26.52 3.77 -29.93
C PHE A 998 27.47 4.91 -29.59
N ASP A 999 26.96 5.99 -29.00
CA ASP A 999 27.74 7.17 -28.63
C ASP A 999 27.05 7.98 -27.50
N GLY A 1000 27.73 8.96 -26.94
CA GLY A 1000 27.16 9.90 -25.96
C GLY A 1000 26.59 9.25 -24.70
N LEU A 1001 27.24 8.19 -24.20
CA LEU A 1001 26.74 7.43 -23.05
C LEU A 1001 26.98 8.18 -21.74
N VAL A 1002 25.95 8.38 -20.93
CA VAL A 1002 26.06 9.02 -19.62
C VAL A 1002 25.36 8.16 -18.59
N LEU A 1003 26.04 7.83 -17.50
CA LEU A 1003 25.42 7.31 -16.29
C LEU A 1003 25.85 8.21 -15.13
N ARG A 1004 24.92 8.82 -14.39
CA ARG A 1004 25.25 9.72 -13.29
C ARG A 1004 24.29 9.59 -12.12
N SER A 1005 24.73 9.95 -10.93
CA SER A 1005 23.84 10.10 -9.79
C SER A 1005 22.85 11.24 -10.04
N HIS A 1006 21.64 11.07 -9.52
CA HIS A 1006 20.54 12.02 -9.63
C HIS A 1006 20.07 12.36 -8.21
N ARG A 1007 20.13 13.66 -7.83
CA ARG A 1007 19.83 14.22 -6.50
C ARG A 1007 20.85 13.96 -5.39
N ALA A 1008 22.02 13.39 -5.69
CA ALA A 1008 23.12 13.31 -4.73
C ALA A 1008 24.17 14.38 -5.04
N ALA A 1009 24.48 15.23 -4.05
CA ALA A 1009 25.65 16.08 -4.12
C ALA A 1009 26.91 15.21 -4.05
N VAL A 1010 27.74 15.31 -5.08
CA VAL A 1010 28.98 14.52 -5.20
C VAL A 1010 30.18 15.42 -4.94
N LEU A 1011 31.07 14.97 -4.06
CA LEU A 1011 32.33 15.59 -3.73
C LEU A 1011 33.48 14.93 -4.50
N VAL A 1012 34.31 15.76 -5.13
CA VAL A 1012 35.56 15.36 -5.79
C VAL A 1012 36.70 16.27 -5.36
N VAL A 1013 37.92 15.72 -5.37
CA VAL A 1013 39.17 16.48 -5.28
C VAL A 1013 39.92 16.36 -6.60
N ASP A 1014 40.58 17.44 -7.04
CA ASP A 1014 41.36 17.43 -8.27
C ASP A 1014 42.77 16.86 -8.09
N ASP A 1015 43.38 16.50 -9.21
CA ASP A 1015 44.81 16.26 -9.31
C ASP A 1015 45.53 17.57 -9.63
N ASN A 1016 46.70 17.78 -9.04
CA ASN A 1016 47.48 18.97 -9.32
C ASN A 1016 48.96 18.65 -9.56
N THR A 1017 49.58 19.37 -10.48
CA THR A 1017 50.98 19.19 -10.89
C THR A 1017 51.65 20.54 -10.98
N ASP A 1018 52.79 20.67 -10.30
CA ASP A 1018 53.63 21.86 -10.40
C ASP A 1018 55.12 21.52 -10.20
N TYR A 1019 55.99 22.48 -10.51
CA TYR A 1019 57.44 22.34 -10.38
C TYR A 1019 57.91 22.49 -8.93
N GLU A 1020 58.90 21.69 -8.54
CA GLU A 1020 59.47 21.65 -7.19
C GLU A 1020 60.06 22.99 -6.73
N GLY A 1021 60.68 23.72 -7.65
CA GLY A 1021 61.20 25.07 -7.45
C GLY A 1021 62.55 25.12 -6.72
N ASP A 1022 63.15 26.31 -6.66
CA ASP A 1022 64.54 26.51 -6.20
C ASP A 1022 64.82 26.06 -4.74
N PRO A 1023 66.08 25.74 -4.37
CA PRO A 1023 66.42 25.24 -3.05
C PRO A 1023 66.05 26.19 -1.91
N GLY A 1024 65.21 25.72 -0.99
CA GLY A 1024 64.70 26.47 0.15
C GLY A 1024 63.49 27.36 -0.17
N ALA A 1025 62.94 27.26 -1.38
CA ALA A 1025 61.63 27.79 -1.71
C ALA A 1025 60.53 26.92 -1.08
N THR A 1026 59.40 27.55 -0.76
CA THR A 1026 58.17 26.87 -0.35
C THR A 1026 57.01 27.50 -1.07
N PHE A 1027 56.17 26.69 -1.71
CA PHE A 1027 54.91 27.14 -2.30
C PHE A 1027 53.79 26.18 -1.94
N GLY A 1028 52.54 26.64 -2.05
CA GLY A 1028 51.38 25.81 -1.80
C GLY A 1028 50.84 25.26 -3.11
N LEU A 1029 50.82 23.93 -3.25
CA LEU A 1029 50.10 23.24 -4.31
C LEU A 1029 48.62 23.14 -3.91
N PRO A 1030 47.69 23.85 -4.57
CA PRO A 1030 46.30 23.91 -4.13
C PRO A 1030 45.48 22.72 -4.66
N PHE A 1031 44.82 21.99 -3.77
CA PHE A 1031 43.83 20.99 -4.15
C PHE A 1031 42.43 21.59 -4.05
N ALA A 1032 41.74 21.65 -5.17
CA ALA A 1032 40.36 22.09 -5.29
C ALA A 1032 39.40 20.96 -4.92
N ILE A 1033 38.65 21.18 -3.84
CA ILE A 1033 37.57 20.31 -3.42
C ILE A 1033 36.26 20.91 -3.93
N ARG A 1034 35.47 20.13 -4.67
CA ARG A 1034 34.28 20.62 -5.39
C ARG A 1034 33.08 19.71 -5.17
N LEU A 1035 31.92 20.33 -4.95
CA LEU A 1035 30.60 19.70 -5.00
C LEU A 1035 30.02 19.82 -6.42
N SER A 1036 29.24 18.82 -6.83
CA SER A 1036 28.51 18.83 -8.11
C SER A 1036 27.45 19.95 -8.21
N CYS A 1037 27.00 20.50 -7.08
CA CYS A 1037 25.98 21.54 -6.97
C CYS A 1037 26.09 22.28 -5.62
N ALA A 1038 25.31 23.36 -5.44
CA ALA A 1038 25.16 24.01 -4.14
C ALA A 1038 24.29 23.13 -3.23
N TYR A 1039 24.62 23.09 -1.94
CA TYR A 1039 23.99 22.19 -0.98
C TYR A 1039 23.47 22.97 0.23
N GLY A 1040 22.25 22.66 0.70
CA GLY A 1040 21.55 23.40 1.75
C GLY A 1040 22.25 23.40 3.10
N GLU A 1041 23.08 22.39 3.36
CA GLU A 1041 23.84 22.28 4.60
C GLU A 1041 25.34 22.56 4.40
N ALA A 1042 26.02 22.99 5.48
CA ALA A 1042 27.47 23.13 5.45
C ALA A 1042 28.13 21.74 5.46
N VAL A 1043 29.00 21.49 4.48
CA VAL A 1043 29.72 20.21 4.36
C VAL A 1043 31.06 20.33 5.08
N SER A 1044 31.33 19.43 6.02
CA SER A 1044 32.62 19.30 6.72
C SER A 1044 33.28 17.99 6.31
N LEU A 1045 34.59 18.02 6.08
CA LEU A 1045 35.36 16.83 5.73
C LEU A 1045 36.78 16.90 6.30
N ASP A 1046 37.32 15.74 6.64
CA ASP A 1046 38.71 15.59 7.05
C ASP A 1046 39.59 15.37 5.81
N PHE A 1047 40.83 15.85 5.85
CA PHE A 1047 41.83 15.59 4.84
C PHE A 1047 43.17 15.22 5.48
N SER A 1048 43.96 14.43 4.76
CA SER A 1048 45.35 14.12 5.14
C SER A 1048 46.19 13.76 3.92
N THR A 1049 47.45 14.17 3.91
CA THR A 1049 48.41 13.76 2.87
C THR A 1049 49.00 12.38 3.15
N VAL A 1050 49.22 11.59 2.09
CA VAL A 1050 49.90 10.29 2.13
C VAL A 1050 51.03 10.27 1.10
N ALA A 1051 52.20 9.77 1.51
CA ALA A 1051 53.37 9.67 0.65
C ALA A 1051 53.13 8.70 -0.53
N GLY A 1052 53.48 9.14 -1.74
CA GLY A 1052 53.57 8.30 -2.93
C GLY A 1052 55.03 7.89 -3.16
N THR A 1053 55.63 8.40 -4.23
CA THR A 1053 57.10 8.33 -4.40
C THR A 1053 57.83 9.45 -3.65
N ALA A 1054 57.16 10.57 -3.38
CA ALA A 1054 57.69 11.69 -2.60
C ALA A 1054 57.72 11.38 -1.10
N THR A 1055 58.76 11.87 -0.42
CA THR A 1055 59.04 11.72 1.01
C THR A 1055 58.48 12.88 1.84
N GLU A 1056 57.60 12.55 2.79
CA GLU A 1056 57.03 13.53 3.72
C GLU A 1056 58.08 14.23 4.59
N ASN A 1057 57.95 15.55 4.71
CA ASN A 1057 58.85 16.50 5.37
C ASN A 1057 60.25 16.64 4.73
N LEU A 1058 60.46 16.03 3.57
CA LEU A 1058 61.58 16.31 2.69
C LEU A 1058 61.08 17.10 1.47
N ASP A 1059 60.13 16.53 0.74
CA ASP A 1059 59.69 17.04 -0.57
C ASP A 1059 58.35 17.81 -0.46
N TYR A 1060 57.53 17.43 0.52
CA TYR A 1060 56.31 18.15 0.89
C TYR A 1060 56.05 18.09 2.40
N ALA A 1061 55.32 19.07 2.95
CA ALA A 1061 54.91 19.07 4.36
C ALA A 1061 53.65 18.23 4.57
N TYR A 1062 53.59 17.47 5.67
CA TYR A 1062 52.33 16.83 6.09
C TYR A 1062 51.22 17.89 6.21
N ALA A 1063 50.13 17.70 5.47
CA ALA A 1063 48.93 18.50 5.60
C ALA A 1063 47.79 17.59 6.06
N GLY A 1064 47.16 17.93 7.19
CA GLY A 1064 46.01 17.20 7.69
C GLY A 1064 45.16 18.04 8.65
N GLY A 1065 43.86 17.82 8.62
CA GLY A 1065 42.89 18.58 9.40
C GLY A 1065 41.48 18.45 8.84
N SER A 1066 40.60 19.39 9.19
CA SER A 1066 39.24 19.49 8.67
C SER A 1066 39.07 20.73 7.81
N THR A 1067 38.40 20.62 6.67
CA THR A 1067 37.95 21.75 5.84
C THR A 1067 36.44 21.72 5.68
N GLY A 1068 35.84 22.85 5.33
CA GLY A 1068 34.40 22.96 5.14
C GLY A 1068 34.02 23.74 3.89
N ILE A 1069 32.91 23.32 3.28
CA ILE A 1069 32.20 24.04 2.23
C ILE A 1069 30.95 24.65 2.89
N PRO A 1070 30.81 25.99 2.92
CA PRO A 1070 29.62 26.62 3.49
C PRO A 1070 28.35 26.21 2.74
N SER A 1071 27.21 26.21 3.45
CA SER A 1071 25.88 26.07 2.84
C SER A 1071 25.71 27.04 1.66
N GLY A 1072 25.07 26.57 0.59
CA GLY A 1072 24.88 27.28 -0.67
C GLY A 1072 26.15 27.48 -1.52
N SER A 1073 27.31 26.96 -1.09
CA SER A 1073 28.59 27.05 -1.82
C SER A 1073 28.96 25.71 -2.48
N THR A 1074 29.81 25.75 -3.50
CA THR A 1074 30.17 24.57 -4.31
C THR A 1074 31.62 24.09 -4.15
N GLY A 1075 32.43 24.71 -3.28
CA GLY A 1075 33.82 24.27 -3.14
C GLY A 1075 34.66 24.99 -2.09
N SER A 1076 35.84 24.42 -1.84
CA SER A 1076 36.90 24.92 -0.96
C SER A 1076 38.26 24.48 -1.50
N ASP A 1077 39.35 25.15 -1.11
CA ASP A 1077 40.71 24.81 -1.56
C ASP A 1077 41.62 24.47 -0.37
N VAL A 1078 42.43 23.41 -0.51
CA VAL A 1078 43.40 22.95 0.50
C VAL A 1078 44.82 23.07 -0.06
N PRO A 1079 45.66 23.99 0.44
CA PRO A 1079 47.04 24.09 0.00
C PRO A 1079 47.96 23.09 0.73
N VAL A 1080 48.70 22.29 -0.02
CA VAL A 1080 49.80 21.45 0.51
C VAL A 1080 51.13 22.16 0.25
N THR A 1081 51.98 22.28 1.27
CA THR A 1081 53.26 22.97 1.12
C THR A 1081 54.29 22.04 0.47
N ILE A 1082 54.88 22.46 -0.65
CA ILE A 1082 55.99 21.79 -1.33
C ILE A 1082 57.31 22.44 -0.90
N TYR A 1083 58.34 21.62 -0.74
CA TYR A 1083 59.69 22.05 -0.41
C TYR A 1083 60.58 21.91 -1.65
N GLY A 1084 61.05 23.03 -2.18
CA GLY A 1084 62.02 23.03 -3.27
C GLY A 1084 63.41 22.69 -2.79
N ASP A 1085 64.08 21.74 -3.43
CA ASP A 1085 65.49 21.44 -3.20
C ASP A 1085 66.40 21.73 -4.42
N GLY A 1086 67.53 21.06 -4.54
CA GLY A 1086 68.48 21.26 -5.63
C GLY A 1086 69.10 19.97 -6.15
N GLU A 1087 68.50 18.83 -5.86
CA GLU A 1087 68.96 17.49 -6.25
C GLU A 1087 68.19 17.05 -7.52
N ASP A 1088 68.90 16.49 -8.50
CA ASP A 1088 68.26 16.01 -9.75
C ASP A 1088 67.64 14.62 -9.54
N GLU A 1089 66.33 14.60 -9.36
CA GLU A 1089 65.53 13.39 -9.07
C GLU A 1089 64.40 13.14 -10.09
N PRO A 1090 63.84 11.92 -10.22
CA PRO A 1090 62.66 11.73 -11.07
C PRO A 1090 61.45 12.52 -10.56
N HIS A 1091 60.46 12.80 -11.42
CA HIS A 1091 59.19 13.37 -10.94
C HIS A 1091 58.59 12.50 -9.83
N GLU A 1092 58.12 13.15 -8.79
CA GLU A 1092 57.60 12.47 -7.62
C GLU A 1092 56.12 12.73 -7.39
N THR A 1093 55.48 11.84 -6.63
CA THR A 1093 54.04 11.91 -6.36
C THR A 1093 53.71 11.76 -4.89
N PHE A 1094 52.63 12.41 -4.45
CA PHE A 1094 51.96 12.20 -3.17
C PHE A 1094 50.45 12.32 -3.36
N PHE A 1095 49.66 11.95 -2.35
CA PHE A 1095 48.20 12.00 -2.42
C PHE A 1095 47.62 12.88 -1.32
N LEU A 1096 46.56 13.63 -1.64
CA LEU A 1096 45.67 14.26 -0.66
C LEU A 1096 44.40 13.43 -0.52
N ASN A 1097 44.25 12.72 0.60
CA ASN A 1097 43.12 11.86 0.86
C ASN A 1097 42.05 12.58 1.70
N LEU A 1098 40.80 12.51 1.27
CA LEU A 1098 39.61 13.00 1.96
C LEU A 1098 38.94 11.87 2.76
N ALA A 1099 38.33 12.22 3.90
CA ALA A 1099 37.61 11.29 4.77
C ALA A 1099 36.51 12.01 5.59
N ASN A 1100 35.65 11.23 6.27
CA ASN A 1100 34.67 11.70 7.26
C ASN A 1100 33.80 12.89 6.78
N THR A 1101 33.06 12.71 5.68
CA THR A 1101 32.12 13.72 5.19
C THR A 1101 30.89 13.82 6.11
N LEU A 1102 30.56 15.04 6.54
CA LEU A 1102 29.33 15.38 7.26
C LEU A 1102 28.63 16.55 6.54
N PRO A 1103 27.31 16.49 6.33
CA PRO A 1103 26.42 15.35 6.61
C PRO A 1103 26.73 14.13 5.72
N GLN A 1104 26.34 12.93 6.17
CA GLN A 1104 26.57 11.66 5.45
C GLN A 1104 25.86 11.55 4.10
N LYS A 1105 25.06 12.56 3.73
CA LYS A 1105 24.28 12.60 2.49
C LYS A 1105 25.05 13.12 1.28
N VAL A 1106 26.28 13.59 1.48
CA VAL A 1106 27.21 13.98 0.42
C VAL A 1106 28.11 12.79 0.07
N VAL A 1107 28.16 12.44 -1.21
CA VAL A 1107 28.92 11.27 -1.70
C VAL A 1107 30.35 11.66 -2.03
N LEU A 1108 31.33 11.00 -1.40
CA LEU A 1108 32.73 11.12 -1.79
C LEU A 1108 33.01 10.17 -2.96
N GLN A 1109 33.04 10.69 -4.19
CA GLN A 1109 33.29 9.87 -5.38
C GLN A 1109 34.77 9.73 -5.70
N ASP A 1110 35.51 10.85 -5.68
CA ASP A 1110 36.96 10.85 -5.72
C ASP A 1110 37.48 11.49 -4.44
N GLY A 1111 38.06 10.65 -3.59
CA GLY A 1111 38.60 11.04 -2.30
C GLY A 1111 40.12 11.17 -2.29
N SER A 1112 40.81 11.07 -3.42
CA SER A 1112 42.28 11.06 -3.43
C SER A 1112 42.85 11.88 -4.59
N GLY A 1113 43.23 13.12 -4.32
CA GLY A 1113 43.89 13.97 -5.32
C GLY A 1113 45.37 13.63 -5.45
N LEU A 1114 45.84 13.34 -6.66
CA LEU A 1114 47.25 13.12 -6.97
C LEU A 1114 48.00 14.46 -7.06
N GLY A 1115 48.95 14.66 -6.17
CA GLY A 1115 49.96 15.71 -6.28
C GLY A 1115 51.17 15.19 -7.04
N THR A 1116 51.55 15.83 -8.14
CA THR A 1116 52.80 15.56 -8.85
C THR A 1116 53.76 16.73 -8.69
N ILE A 1117 54.94 16.44 -8.15
CA ILE A 1117 56.06 17.35 -8.03
C ILE A 1117 56.97 17.08 -9.22
N THR A 1118 56.93 17.96 -10.23
CA THR A 1118 57.81 17.82 -11.38
C THR A 1118 59.17 18.39 -11.06
N ASN A 1119 60.19 17.54 -11.05
CA ASN A 1119 61.58 17.96 -10.93
C ASN A 1119 61.94 19.00 -12.01
N ASP A 1120 62.32 20.20 -11.59
CA ASP A 1120 62.92 21.26 -12.40
C ASP A 1120 64.42 21.45 -12.16
N ASP A 1121 65.03 20.64 -11.28
CA ASP A 1121 66.46 20.54 -11.07
C ASP A 1121 67.15 19.72 -12.16
N PHE A 1122 68.40 20.10 -12.44
CA PHE A 1122 69.15 19.59 -13.58
C PHE A 1122 70.61 19.27 -13.21
N CYS A 1123 71.05 18.00 -13.30
CA CYS A 1123 72.47 17.61 -13.16
C CYS A 1123 73.16 17.48 -14.55
N PRO A 1124 74.06 18.40 -14.94
CA PRO A 1124 74.86 18.25 -16.16
C PRO A 1124 76.01 17.25 -15.94
N GLU A 1125 75.85 15.99 -16.39
CA GLU A 1125 76.92 14.99 -16.24
C GLU A 1125 78.14 15.19 -17.17
N THR A 1126 78.13 16.14 -18.12
CA THR A 1126 79.31 16.38 -18.99
C THR A 1126 79.55 17.85 -19.35
N PRO A 1127 80.83 18.26 -19.56
CA PRO A 1127 81.19 19.61 -20.03
C PRO A 1127 80.55 19.99 -21.38
N SER A 1128 80.11 19.00 -22.17
CA SER A 1128 79.45 19.18 -23.47
C SER A 1128 77.99 19.64 -23.39
N TYR A 1129 77.41 19.78 -22.19
CA TYR A 1129 76.03 20.21 -22.02
C TYR A 1129 75.75 21.61 -22.59
N TRP A 1130 76.70 22.55 -22.44
CA TRP A 1130 76.57 23.92 -22.94
C TRP A 1130 76.72 24.06 -24.46
N LEU A 1131 77.04 22.98 -25.19
CA LEU A 1131 77.20 22.97 -26.65
C LEU A 1131 75.91 22.62 -27.41
N LYS A 1132 74.81 22.27 -26.73
CA LYS A 1132 73.58 21.76 -27.37
C LYS A 1132 72.32 22.62 -27.22
N HIS A 1133 72.44 23.86 -26.74
CA HIS A 1133 71.34 24.83 -26.74
C HIS A 1133 71.54 25.90 -27.83
N ASP A 1134 71.38 25.49 -29.10
CA ASP A 1134 71.42 26.39 -30.26
C ASP A 1134 70.05 27.03 -30.57
N TRP A 1135 68.99 26.75 -29.81
CA TRP A 1135 67.63 27.19 -30.16
C TRP A 1135 66.89 27.68 -28.91
N LEU A 1136 66.65 29.00 -28.88
CA LEU A 1136 65.94 29.81 -27.87
C LEU A 1136 66.81 30.46 -26.78
N TRP A 1137 67.49 31.57 -27.14
CA TRP A 1137 68.07 32.53 -26.18
C TRP A 1137 67.24 33.83 -26.17
N PRO A 1138 66.59 34.22 -25.05
CA PRO A 1138 65.78 35.45 -25.00
C PRO A 1138 66.54 36.63 -24.36
N VAL A 1139 67.85 36.79 -24.62
CA VAL A 1139 68.64 37.88 -24.02
C VAL A 1139 68.92 38.97 -25.05
N TYR A 1140 68.27 40.13 -24.92
CA TYR A 1140 68.36 41.24 -25.87
C TYR A 1140 69.59 42.16 -25.66
N SER A 1141 70.17 42.20 -24.45
CA SER A 1141 71.41 42.95 -24.17
C SER A 1141 72.12 42.46 -22.89
N LEU A 1142 73.46 42.51 -22.85
CA LEU A 1142 74.30 42.05 -21.74
C LEU A 1142 75.29 43.13 -21.30
N ALA A 1143 75.36 43.45 -20.01
CA ALA A 1143 76.32 44.44 -19.48
C ALA A 1143 77.54 43.76 -18.83
N ILE A 1144 78.75 44.14 -19.25
CA ILE A 1144 80.03 43.63 -18.72
C ILE A 1144 80.95 44.83 -18.45
N GLY A 1145 81.50 44.95 -17.24
CA GLY A 1145 82.45 46.02 -16.90
C GLY A 1145 81.94 47.44 -17.15
N GLY A 1146 80.62 47.66 -17.07
CA GLY A 1146 79.97 48.95 -17.34
C GLY A 1146 79.68 49.24 -18.83
N VAL A 1147 79.90 48.29 -19.74
CA VAL A 1147 79.56 48.41 -21.16
C VAL A 1147 78.46 47.41 -21.52
N THR A 1148 77.42 47.88 -22.21
CA THR A 1148 76.28 47.06 -22.64
C THR A 1148 76.45 46.62 -24.09
N TYR A 1149 76.32 45.32 -24.33
CA TYR A 1149 76.41 44.65 -25.62
C TYR A 1149 75.01 44.25 -26.08
N ASP A 1150 74.64 44.61 -27.30
CA ASP A 1150 73.38 44.17 -27.93
C ASP A 1150 73.53 42.76 -28.56
N GLN A 1151 72.44 42.21 -29.10
CA GLN A 1151 72.40 40.87 -29.69
C GLN A 1151 73.50 40.62 -30.74
N GLN A 1152 73.87 41.65 -31.53
CA GLN A 1152 74.92 41.56 -32.56
C GLN A 1152 76.33 41.68 -31.94
N GLY A 1153 76.47 42.48 -30.88
CA GLY A 1153 77.65 42.56 -30.04
C GLY A 1153 77.94 41.26 -29.29
N ILE A 1154 76.91 40.58 -28.78
CA ILE A 1154 76.98 39.28 -28.09
C ILE A 1154 77.46 38.17 -29.05
N THR A 1155 76.92 38.12 -30.28
CA THR A 1155 77.37 37.16 -31.30
C THR A 1155 78.82 37.39 -31.72
N SER A 1156 79.25 38.66 -31.74
CA SER A 1156 80.64 39.03 -32.04
C SER A 1156 81.59 38.62 -30.90
N LEU A 1157 81.15 38.75 -29.64
CA LEU A 1157 81.87 38.35 -28.43
C LEU A 1157 82.17 36.83 -28.42
N LEU A 1158 81.22 36.02 -28.90
CA LEU A 1158 81.32 34.55 -28.95
C LEU A 1158 82.07 34.02 -30.19
N SER A 1159 82.48 34.90 -31.12
CA SER A 1159 83.11 34.55 -32.39
C SER A 1159 84.65 34.45 -32.34
N TYR A 1160 85.21 34.05 -31.20
CA TYR A 1160 86.65 33.77 -31.05
C TYR A 1160 87.11 32.67 -32.03
N LYS A 1161 88.25 32.90 -32.71
CA LYS A 1161 88.80 32.01 -33.77
C LYS A 1161 90.17 31.40 -33.44
N GLY A 1162 90.56 31.40 -32.16
CA GLY A 1162 91.77 30.71 -31.71
C GLY A 1162 91.50 29.22 -31.45
N ASN A 1163 92.48 28.38 -31.74
CA ASN A 1163 92.43 26.92 -31.71
C ASN A 1163 93.27 26.32 -30.56
N ASP A 1164 93.46 27.09 -29.49
CA ASP A 1164 94.08 26.64 -28.26
C ASP A 1164 93.08 26.61 -27.09
N VAL A 1165 93.48 25.92 -26.02
CA VAL A 1165 92.63 25.69 -24.84
C VAL A 1165 92.19 27.00 -24.17
N ALA A 1166 92.98 28.08 -24.29
CA ALA A 1166 92.62 29.39 -23.73
C ALA A 1166 91.44 30.03 -24.48
N SER A 1167 91.37 29.84 -25.80
CA SER A 1167 90.27 30.29 -26.67
C SER A 1167 88.96 29.54 -26.39
N GLU A 1168 89.06 28.24 -26.08
CA GLU A 1168 87.95 27.37 -25.68
C GLU A 1168 87.38 27.82 -24.32
N VAL A 1169 88.27 28.02 -23.33
CA VAL A 1169 87.91 28.45 -21.97
C VAL A 1169 87.32 29.86 -21.95
N ALA A 1170 87.82 30.79 -22.76
CA ALA A 1170 87.24 32.14 -22.87
C ALA A 1170 85.81 32.12 -23.47
N ARG A 1171 85.54 31.20 -24.41
CA ARG A 1171 84.19 30.94 -24.95
C ARG A 1171 83.26 30.35 -23.89
N GLU A 1172 83.74 29.37 -23.13
CA GLU A 1172 83.00 28.76 -22.03
C GLU A 1172 82.66 29.77 -20.92
N GLN A 1173 83.58 30.70 -20.63
CA GLN A 1173 83.37 31.74 -19.61
C GLN A 1173 82.37 32.82 -20.04
N ALA A 1174 82.39 33.21 -21.31
CA ALA A 1174 81.39 34.13 -21.86
C ALA A 1174 80.00 33.48 -21.91
N ALA A 1175 79.92 32.19 -22.23
CA ALA A 1175 78.68 31.41 -22.24
C ALA A 1175 78.13 31.17 -20.81
N ALA A 1176 78.99 30.83 -19.85
CA ALA A 1176 78.61 30.64 -18.45
C ALA A 1176 78.04 31.92 -17.82
N LYS A 1177 78.63 33.09 -18.11
CA LYS A 1177 78.11 34.38 -17.64
C LYS A 1177 76.78 34.76 -18.28
N LEU A 1178 76.52 34.34 -19.53
CA LEU A 1178 75.25 34.60 -20.22
C LEU A 1178 74.07 33.87 -19.57
N ASN A 1179 74.32 32.74 -18.89
CA ASN A 1179 73.27 31.94 -18.25
C ASN A 1179 73.02 32.29 -16.77
N LEU A 1180 73.91 33.06 -16.13
CA LEU A 1180 73.87 33.39 -14.69
C LEU A 1180 73.18 34.74 -14.37
N ALA A 1181 72.54 35.40 -15.34
CA ALA A 1181 72.09 36.79 -15.22
C ALA A 1181 70.64 36.99 -14.71
N GLN A 1182 69.88 35.92 -14.44
CA GLN A 1182 68.54 36.02 -13.82
C GLN A 1182 68.56 35.34 -12.45
N GLY A 1183 68.46 36.14 -11.37
CA GLY A 1183 68.05 35.65 -10.05
C GLY A 1183 69.02 34.75 -9.25
N SER A 1184 70.26 34.53 -9.69
CA SER A 1184 71.07 33.43 -9.13
C SER A 1184 71.43 33.54 -7.62
N PRO A 1185 71.63 32.39 -6.93
CA PRO A 1185 71.80 32.30 -5.47
C PRO A 1185 73.03 33.08 -4.91
N PRO A 1186 73.03 33.48 -3.62
CA PRO A 1186 74.16 34.19 -3.00
C PRO A 1186 75.51 33.45 -3.08
N SER A 1187 75.49 32.12 -3.20
CA SER A 1187 76.65 31.23 -3.24
C SER A 1187 77.45 31.28 -4.55
N ILE A 1188 76.84 31.68 -5.68
CA ILE A 1188 77.53 31.75 -6.99
C ILE A 1188 78.18 33.12 -7.25
N ARG A 1189 77.85 34.14 -6.44
CA ARG A 1189 78.38 35.51 -6.55
C ARG A 1189 79.92 35.60 -6.62
N PRO A 1190 80.72 34.82 -5.87
CA PRO A 1190 82.18 34.91 -5.95
C PRO A 1190 82.73 34.50 -7.32
N ILE A 1191 82.14 33.48 -7.94
CA ILE A 1191 82.52 32.95 -9.27
C ILE A 1191 82.13 33.96 -10.37
N VAL A 1192 80.96 34.59 -10.23
CA VAL A 1192 80.51 35.66 -11.14
C VAL A 1192 81.40 36.90 -11.04
N VAL A 1193 81.86 37.27 -9.84
CA VAL A 1193 82.80 38.39 -9.62
C VAL A 1193 84.18 38.08 -10.23
N GLU A 1194 84.72 36.88 -10.06
CA GLU A 1194 85.99 36.47 -10.70
C GLU A 1194 85.87 36.41 -12.24
N ALA A 1195 84.72 35.96 -12.77
CA ALA A 1195 84.45 35.98 -14.21
C ALA A 1195 84.27 37.41 -14.76
N ASP A 1196 83.69 38.33 -13.99
CA ASP A 1196 83.58 39.75 -14.36
C ASP A 1196 84.94 40.45 -14.35
N GLU A 1197 85.81 40.16 -13.38
CA GLU A 1197 87.19 40.65 -13.35
C GLU A 1197 88.03 40.13 -14.51
N PHE A 1198 87.91 38.84 -14.88
CA PHE A 1198 88.60 38.25 -16.03
C PHE A 1198 88.21 38.94 -17.35
N LEU A 1199 86.91 39.11 -17.59
CA LEU A 1199 86.38 39.74 -18.80
C LEU A 1199 86.63 41.26 -18.84
N THR A 1200 86.82 41.90 -17.69
CA THR A 1200 87.21 43.31 -17.59
C THR A 1200 88.69 43.52 -17.91
N LEU A 1201 89.56 42.58 -17.52
CA LEU A 1201 90.99 42.61 -17.82
C LEU A 1201 91.32 42.22 -19.28
N HIS A 1202 90.45 41.45 -19.94
CA HIS A 1202 90.64 40.93 -21.29
C HIS A 1202 89.44 41.23 -22.20
N PRO A 1203 89.37 42.43 -22.80
CA PRO A 1203 88.22 42.84 -23.60
C PRO A 1203 88.07 42.06 -24.91
N PRO A 1204 86.89 42.12 -25.57
CA PRO A 1204 86.58 41.35 -26.77
C PRO A 1204 87.59 41.57 -27.91
N GLY A 1205 88.19 40.49 -28.40
CA GLY A 1205 89.20 40.51 -29.48
C GLY A 1205 90.66 40.52 -28.98
N SER A 1206 90.90 40.34 -27.68
CA SER A 1206 92.24 40.13 -27.11
C SER A 1206 92.75 38.69 -27.33
N ASP A 1207 94.06 38.47 -27.49
CA ASP A 1207 94.69 37.14 -27.65
C ASP A 1207 95.56 36.83 -26.42
N PRO A 1208 94.96 36.42 -25.29
CA PRO A 1208 95.69 36.20 -24.05
C PRO A 1208 96.50 34.90 -24.13
N GLN A 1209 97.83 34.98 -23.97
CA GLN A 1209 98.73 33.82 -23.95
C GLN A 1209 99.62 33.81 -22.69
N GLY A 1210 99.73 32.65 -22.04
CA GLY A 1210 100.61 32.44 -20.88
C GLY A 1210 99.86 32.31 -19.55
N ALA A 1211 100.37 32.95 -18.49
CA ALA A 1211 99.90 32.79 -17.09
C ALA A 1211 98.40 33.09 -16.86
N ASP A 1212 97.70 33.64 -17.85
CA ASP A 1212 96.26 33.89 -17.84
C ASP A 1212 95.42 32.59 -18.05
N ALA A 1213 96.01 31.53 -18.61
CA ALA A 1213 95.35 30.21 -18.72
C ALA A 1213 95.08 29.57 -17.35
N THR A 1214 95.88 29.91 -16.33
CA THR A 1214 95.73 29.36 -14.97
C THR A 1214 94.54 30.00 -14.24
N TRP A 1215 94.20 31.24 -14.58
CA TRP A 1215 93.04 31.94 -14.06
C TRP A 1215 91.75 31.38 -14.65
N GLY A 1216 91.73 31.13 -15.97
CA GLY A 1216 90.54 30.56 -16.60
C GLY A 1216 90.25 29.10 -16.21
N LEU A 1217 91.30 28.30 -16.03
CA LEU A 1217 91.18 26.93 -15.51
C LEU A 1217 90.73 26.90 -14.04
N ARG A 1218 91.01 27.95 -13.25
CA ARG A 1218 90.55 28.05 -11.85
C ARG A 1218 89.05 28.33 -11.78
N ILE A 1219 88.54 29.27 -12.59
CA ILE A 1219 87.10 29.51 -12.71
C ILE A 1219 86.38 28.24 -13.23
N LEU A 1220 86.96 27.54 -14.20
CA LEU A 1220 86.42 26.28 -14.70
C LEU A 1220 86.42 25.18 -13.62
N ALA A 1221 87.48 25.08 -12.82
CA ALA A 1221 87.57 24.15 -11.71
C ALA A 1221 86.61 24.50 -10.56
N ASP A 1222 86.36 25.79 -10.32
CA ASP A 1222 85.41 26.28 -9.32
C ASP A 1222 83.96 26.06 -9.80
N LEU A 1223 83.67 26.25 -11.10
CA LEU A 1223 82.39 25.84 -11.73
C LEU A 1223 82.19 24.32 -11.65
N THR A 1224 83.23 23.55 -11.96
CA THR A 1224 83.19 22.08 -11.92
C THR A 1224 83.00 21.58 -10.49
N SER A 1225 83.65 22.22 -9.51
CA SER A 1225 83.51 21.87 -8.08
C SER A 1225 82.15 22.28 -7.51
N TYR A 1226 81.61 23.42 -7.93
CA TYR A 1226 80.23 23.84 -7.62
C TYR A 1226 79.23 22.79 -8.11
N ASN A 1227 79.31 22.39 -9.38
CA ASN A 1227 78.44 21.36 -9.97
C ASN A 1227 78.60 19.99 -9.29
N LYS A 1228 79.83 19.62 -8.87
CA LYS A 1228 80.09 18.33 -8.20
C LYS A 1228 79.60 18.27 -6.76
N SER A 1229 79.49 19.42 -6.08
CA SER A 1229 79.05 19.49 -4.68
C SER A 1229 77.54 19.45 -4.48
N LYS A 1230 76.77 19.53 -5.59
CA LYS A 1230 75.31 19.61 -5.63
C LYS A 1230 74.61 18.31 -6.05
N CYS A 1231 75.35 17.28 -6.52
CA CYS A 1231 74.77 16.01 -7.01
C CYS A 1231 75.29 14.78 -6.21
N GLN A 1232 75.65 14.92 -4.92
CA GLN A 1232 76.07 13.77 -4.10
C GLN A 1232 75.60 13.88 -2.64
N SER A 1233 74.32 13.57 -2.39
CA SER A 1233 73.94 12.83 -1.17
C SER A 1233 72.58 12.13 -1.26
N GLY A 1234 72.51 10.97 -1.93
CA GLY A 1234 71.31 10.12 -1.82
C GLY A 1234 71.36 8.79 -2.56
N SER A 1235 71.97 7.76 -1.97
CA SER A 1235 71.39 6.39 -1.94
C SER A 1235 72.38 5.37 -1.39
N SER A 1236 71.95 4.71 -0.32
CA SER A 1236 72.48 3.44 0.13
C SER A 1236 71.34 2.43 0.16
N ALA A 1237 71.64 1.23 -0.35
CA ALA A 1237 70.91 -0.04 -0.24
C ALA A 1237 69.91 -0.36 -1.35
N GLU A 1238 70.37 -1.08 -2.38
CA GLU A 1238 70.02 -2.50 -2.50
C GLU A 1238 71.03 -3.29 -3.34
N ARG A 1239 71.32 -4.50 -2.88
CA ARG A 1239 72.26 -5.44 -3.48
C ARG A 1239 71.54 -6.78 -3.57
N SER A 1240 71.08 -7.17 -4.75
CA SER A 1240 71.03 -8.59 -5.15
C SER A 1240 70.69 -8.78 -6.63
N THR A 1241 71.68 -9.25 -7.39
CA THR A 1241 71.62 -10.29 -8.45
C THR A 1241 70.47 -10.26 -9.47
N VAL A 1242 70.81 -10.15 -10.76
CA VAL A 1242 70.78 -11.24 -11.76
C VAL A 1242 71.73 -10.86 -12.92
N ASP A 1243 72.37 -11.90 -13.45
CA ASP A 1243 73.29 -11.96 -14.61
C ASP A 1243 72.98 -10.98 -15.76
N GLU A 1244 74.04 -10.36 -16.28
CA GLU A 1244 74.62 -10.79 -17.56
C GLU A 1244 75.98 -10.09 -17.78
N GLN A 1245 77.06 -10.86 -17.80
CA GLN A 1245 78.22 -10.46 -18.57
C GLN A 1245 77.92 -10.70 -20.06
N PRO A 1246 78.32 -9.74 -20.91
CA PRO A 1246 79.16 -10.14 -22.02
C PRO A 1246 80.47 -9.37 -22.00
N THR A 1247 81.54 -10.16 -21.93
CA THR A 1247 82.86 -9.82 -22.42
C THR A 1247 82.83 -9.08 -23.76
N THR A 1248 83.65 -8.04 -23.92
CA THR A 1248 84.47 -7.88 -25.14
C THR A 1248 85.60 -6.86 -24.93
N GLN A 1249 86.83 -7.37 -24.93
CA GLN A 1249 87.94 -6.66 -25.57
C GLN A 1249 87.59 -6.46 -27.05
N ASN A 1250 87.55 -5.22 -27.54
CA ASN A 1250 88.48 -4.75 -28.57
C ASN A 1250 88.17 -3.32 -29.01
N LEU A 1251 89.19 -2.47 -28.86
CA LEU A 1251 89.51 -1.43 -29.84
C LEU A 1251 89.59 -2.07 -31.24
N GLN A 1252 88.72 -1.66 -32.16
CA GLN A 1252 89.06 -1.33 -33.55
C GLN A 1252 87.80 -0.99 -34.36
N SER A 1253 87.81 0.22 -34.95
CA SER A 1253 87.10 0.66 -36.19
C SER A 1253 85.61 0.31 -36.31
N ARG A 1254 84.69 1.26 -36.44
CA ARG A 1254 84.64 2.32 -37.45
C ARG A 1254 83.52 3.29 -37.09
#